data_AF-A0A927T0X2-F1
#
_entry.id   AF-A0A927T0X2-F1
#
_cell.length_a   1.000
_cell.length_b   1.000
_cell.length_c   1.000
_cell.angle_alpha   90.00
_cell.angle_beta   90.00
_cell.angle_gamma   90.00
#
_symmetry.space_group_name_H-M   'P 1'
#
loop_
_entity.id
_entity.type
_entity.pdbx_description
1 polymer ?
#
loop_
_entity_poly.entity_id
_entity_poly.type
_entity_poly.pdbx_seq_one_letter_code
_entity_poly.pdbx_strand_id
1 'polypeptide(L)'
;MSKHILNVWDVMNTPEVLYSNMNAELCRENVSCKLLPCIAHNEKSYVGFDVVFSDIDSNSIKYIKFAYKTAQFTCPTLSVSSPAFSAELLPVDTGMDNGYFTAVFNVDDTIKALLSANVTAKSPYCHYEGFVADDLNVVNFNSRYLRIALYPFANNDQSECEFKYAGFFDSIDEALLYSASSNAQDFEGALKDGDYKFLELTDAICEQYTTEMEKRIIDIKYNTKDIDPKTIKGTCYYISSVNGNDDNNGLSPETPWKTLKNLYVEKPAECNYLNKCILSYGDAVFLERGSVFYPTIHTRGSGDYVIGLNSGCTLAAYGEGEKPILTGAIDINGSKNWVKTEYENVWALDKKIEKPSFATCPGYSDVGHIVFIKHDGTIGNGIKVLPTLPMTPYCEGSVTVDNGIVSTGFEIYDSASRECKSPDVLKNELEFFHNWENDTLYLYCSQGNPAEVFKSVIVARSVKAIYSFEVKDILVDNIAVKYVGAHGIQFGDTKNITLKNCSIEWIGGSTQGGRDTVRYGNGVENWGSCDGFYILNTFVDQVYDGGLSTQFSSGSGSCSIMNDFKINDCVVTNTNSNIELWNYAEAVLCSNFEMKRNYLAYGGYHFGHQRPKKNGSLVYFGRFPGQTYENSIFEGNVLMHASFELYCGRPFRVRGASNGTIVKNNVYIQSRDYRLGGIPEDLFDDSVGRDVCDNCATYNEETISRWHKAGLDLGSTFYYYDGPFTEEEATHGLYRMRDDKRNIIK
;
A
#
# COMPACT_ATOMS: atom_id res chain seq x y z
N MET A 1 9.47 4.66 22.82
CA MET A 1 8.22 5.40 23.05
C MET A 1 7.12 4.67 22.31
N SER A 2 6.40 3.81 23.03
CA SER A 2 5.33 2.95 22.51
C SER A 2 4.03 3.45 23.13
N LYS A 3 3.10 3.95 22.31
CA LYS A 3 1.76 4.34 22.78
C LYS A 3 0.74 3.36 22.20
N HIS A 4 0.21 2.51 23.08
CA HIS A 4 -0.96 1.68 22.83
C HIS A 4 -2.21 2.56 23.02
N ILE A 5 -3.20 2.45 22.13
CA ILE A 5 -4.57 2.93 22.36
C ILE A 5 -5.50 1.72 22.16
N LEU A 6 -6.36 1.51 23.15
CA LEU A 6 -7.43 0.52 23.18
C LEU A 6 -8.75 1.29 23.03
N ASN A 7 -9.64 0.88 22.13
CA ASN A 7 -11.05 1.27 22.21
C ASN A 7 -11.93 0.05 21.89
N VAL A 8 -12.77 -0.30 22.85
CA VAL A 8 -13.76 -1.39 22.78
C VAL A 8 -15.13 -0.75 22.62
N TRP A 9 -15.90 -1.20 21.63
CA TRP A 9 -17.33 -0.96 21.50
C TRP A 9 -18.08 -2.29 21.57
N ASP A 10 -19.19 -2.33 22.32
CA ASP A 10 -20.40 -3.07 21.94
C ASP A 10 -21.66 -2.56 22.67
N VAL A 11 -22.64 -2.18 21.84
CA VAL A 11 -24.14 -2.27 21.90
C VAL A 11 -24.95 -1.66 23.07
N MET A 12 -25.99 -0.85 22.74
CA MET A 12 -27.43 -1.16 22.95
C MET A 12 -28.39 -0.01 22.53
N ASN A 13 -29.21 -0.30 21.51
CA ASN A 13 -30.61 0.07 21.23
C ASN A 13 -31.14 1.51 21.54
N THR A 14 -31.57 2.18 20.45
CA THR A 14 -32.50 3.32 20.23
C THR A 14 -33.49 3.70 21.36
N PRO A 15 -33.99 4.97 21.47
CA PRO A 15 -34.09 6.03 20.44
C PRO A 15 -33.67 7.47 20.87
N GLU A 16 -33.28 8.28 19.88
CA GLU A 16 -33.21 9.76 19.87
C GLU A 16 -32.48 10.49 21.02
N VAL A 17 -31.14 10.39 21.02
CA VAL A 17 -30.27 11.53 21.37
C VAL A 17 -29.12 11.55 20.34
N LEU A 18 -29.06 12.58 19.51
CA LEU A 18 -27.96 12.81 18.57
C LEU A 18 -26.72 13.22 19.36
N TYR A 19 -25.83 12.28 19.63
CA TYR A 19 -24.49 12.59 20.15
C TYR A 19 -23.58 12.99 18.97
N SER A 20 -23.65 14.25 18.54
CA SER A 20 -22.70 14.80 17.59
C SER A 20 -21.42 15.25 18.32
N ASN A 21 -20.27 14.73 17.89
CA ASN A 21 -18.90 15.16 18.22
C ASN A 21 -18.53 15.24 19.72
N MET A 22 -17.84 14.21 20.23
CA MET A 22 -17.16 14.28 21.52
C MET A 22 -15.66 13.98 21.34
N ASN A 23 -14.88 15.02 21.04
CA ASN A 23 -13.42 14.99 21.16
C ASN A 23 -13.05 15.66 22.49
N ALA A 24 -12.33 14.96 23.37
CA ALA A 24 -11.77 15.54 24.57
C ALA A 24 -10.25 15.67 24.41
N GLU A 25 -9.74 16.90 24.44
CA GLU A 25 -8.30 17.15 24.55
C GLU A 25 -7.80 16.86 25.97
N LEU A 26 -6.62 16.22 26.07
CA LEU A 26 -5.95 15.89 27.32
C LEU A 26 -4.60 16.60 27.38
N CYS A 27 -4.34 17.35 28.46
CA CYS A 27 -3.08 18.10 28.61
C CYS A 27 -1.85 17.24 29.03
N ARG A 28 -2.01 15.94 29.32
CA ARG A 28 -0.88 15.05 29.74
C ARG A 28 -0.86 13.75 28.95
N GLU A 29 0.34 13.37 28.50
CA GLU A 29 0.58 12.27 27.56
C GLU A 29 0.36 10.84 28.08
N ASN A 30 0.12 10.64 29.38
CA ASN A 30 0.07 9.33 30.04
C ASN A 30 -1.24 9.06 30.81
N VAL A 31 -2.27 9.89 30.63
CA VAL A 31 -3.59 9.67 31.23
C VAL A 31 -4.53 9.19 30.12
N SER A 32 -5.23 8.08 30.34
CA SER A 32 -6.28 7.64 29.42
C SER A 32 -7.64 8.12 29.92
N CYS A 33 -8.54 8.49 29.00
CA CYS A 33 -9.86 9.01 29.33
C CYS A 33 -10.94 8.25 28.52
N LYS A 34 -12.02 7.87 29.21
CA LYS A 34 -13.21 7.28 28.60
C LYS A 34 -14.45 8.06 29.01
N LEU A 35 -15.23 8.51 28.01
CA LEU A 35 -16.56 9.07 28.21
C LEU A 35 -17.60 7.94 28.09
N LEU A 36 -18.46 7.81 29.10
CA LEU A 36 -19.58 6.87 29.10
C LEU A 36 -20.90 7.65 29.20
N PRO A 37 -21.85 7.47 28.28
CA PRO A 37 -23.18 8.06 28.44
C PRO A 37 -23.89 7.39 29.62
N CYS A 38 -24.52 8.17 30.50
CA CYS A 38 -25.36 7.64 31.57
C CYS A 38 -26.78 8.19 31.47
N ILE A 39 -27.75 7.28 31.39
CA ILE A 39 -29.18 7.58 31.45
C ILE A 39 -29.64 7.21 32.86
N ALA A 40 -30.07 8.18 33.65
CA ALA A 40 -30.64 7.90 34.96
C ALA A 40 -32.05 7.29 34.79
N HIS A 41 -32.30 6.15 35.44
CA HIS A 41 -33.54 5.37 35.28
C HIS A 41 -34.77 5.92 36.02
N ASN A 42 -34.71 7.13 36.60
CA ASN A 42 -35.82 7.67 37.39
C ASN A 42 -36.48 8.84 36.64
N GLU A 43 -37.79 9.04 36.84
CA GLU A 43 -38.76 9.89 36.10
C GLU A 43 -38.45 11.39 35.96
N LYS A 44 -37.21 11.82 36.18
CA LYS A 44 -36.69 13.14 35.81
C LYS A 44 -35.47 12.92 34.91
N SER A 45 -35.60 13.27 33.63
CA SER A 45 -34.61 13.04 32.59
C SER A 45 -33.27 13.75 32.88
N TYR A 46 -32.36 13.08 33.58
CA TYR A 46 -30.98 13.53 33.71
C TYR A 46 -30.16 12.94 32.57
N VAL A 47 -29.64 13.79 31.68
CA VAL A 47 -28.64 13.39 30.67
C VAL A 47 -27.26 13.70 31.25
N GLY A 48 -26.55 12.67 31.71
CA GLY A 48 -25.20 12.80 32.24
C GLY A 48 -24.17 12.09 31.37
N PHE A 49 -22.91 12.48 31.52
CA PHE A 49 -21.78 11.70 31.02
C PHE A 49 -20.82 11.45 32.17
N ASP A 50 -20.34 10.21 32.23
CA ASP A 50 -19.26 9.82 33.12
C ASP A 50 -17.93 9.97 32.39
N VAL A 51 -17.00 10.66 33.01
CA VAL A 51 -15.60 10.71 32.56
C VAL A 51 -14.79 9.81 33.48
N VAL A 52 -14.22 8.75 32.91
CA VAL A 52 -13.39 7.78 33.62
C VAL A 52 -11.95 7.95 33.15
N PHE A 53 -11.07 8.26 34.09
CA PHE A 53 -9.64 8.35 33.84
C PHE A 53 -8.90 7.15 34.41
N SER A 54 -7.93 6.61 33.66
CA SER A 54 -7.03 5.54 34.15
C SER A 54 -5.58 6.00 34.23
N ASP A 55 -4.80 5.29 35.06
CA ASP A 55 -3.35 5.44 35.20
C ASP A 55 -2.89 6.81 35.73
N ILE A 56 -3.75 7.44 36.53
CA ILE A 56 -3.42 8.66 37.26
C ILE A 56 -2.41 8.35 38.37
N ASP A 57 -1.24 8.99 38.33
CA ASP A 57 -0.32 9.07 39.47
C ASP A 57 -0.83 10.14 40.46
N SER A 58 -1.49 9.67 41.53
CA SER A 58 -2.20 10.50 42.52
C SER A 58 -1.30 11.55 43.18
N ASN A 59 0.01 11.31 43.26
CA ASN A 59 0.94 12.23 43.94
C ASN A 59 1.35 13.44 43.08
N SER A 60 0.92 13.49 41.82
CA SER A 60 1.40 14.44 40.81
C SER A 60 0.32 15.35 40.22
N ILE A 61 -0.91 15.29 40.73
CA ILE A 61 -2.06 16.05 40.20
C ILE A 61 -2.80 16.66 41.39
N LYS A 62 -2.88 17.99 41.42
CA LYS A 62 -3.56 18.72 42.50
C LYS A 62 -4.86 19.35 42.04
N TYR A 63 -4.98 19.70 40.76
CA TYR A 63 -6.15 20.38 40.22
C TYR A 63 -6.61 19.81 38.88
N ILE A 64 -7.93 19.80 38.63
CA ILE A 64 -8.54 19.38 37.37
C ILE A 64 -9.50 20.47 36.88
N LYS A 65 -9.42 20.85 35.59
CA LYS A 65 -10.31 21.85 34.97
C LYS A 65 -11.09 21.25 33.80
N PHE A 66 -12.38 21.58 33.72
CA PHE A 66 -13.26 21.18 32.63
C PHE A 66 -13.92 22.39 31.98
N ALA A 67 -14.06 22.37 30.65
CA ALA A 67 -14.86 23.36 29.93
C ALA A 67 -15.98 22.69 29.11
N TYR A 68 -17.20 23.21 29.24
CA TYR A 68 -18.38 22.70 28.54
C TYR A 68 -19.39 23.84 28.24
N LYS A 69 -20.25 23.62 27.25
CA LYS A 69 -21.35 24.51 26.86
C LYS A 69 -22.68 23.85 27.16
N THR A 70 -23.61 24.60 27.74
CA THR A 70 -24.99 24.15 27.98
C THR A 70 -25.97 25.29 27.71
N ALA A 71 -27.17 24.96 27.22
CA ALA A 71 -28.22 25.92 26.92
C ALA A 71 -28.95 26.48 28.16
N GLN A 72 -28.76 25.91 29.36
CA GLN A 72 -29.37 26.39 30.61
C GLN A 72 -28.31 26.75 31.67
N PHE A 73 -28.49 27.92 32.30
CA PHE A 73 -27.54 28.62 33.18
C PHE A 73 -27.35 28.00 34.59
N THR A 74 -27.55 26.70 34.79
CA THR A 74 -27.39 26.06 36.11
C THR A 74 -26.14 25.19 36.16
N CYS A 75 -25.30 25.45 37.16
CA CYS A 75 -24.09 24.70 37.45
C CYS A 75 -24.43 23.21 37.67
N PRO A 76 -23.76 22.25 36.98
CA PRO A 76 -24.05 20.83 37.09
C PRO A 76 -23.75 20.32 38.50
N THR A 77 -24.49 19.32 38.92
CA THR A 77 -24.21 18.61 40.17
C THR A 77 -23.10 17.60 39.93
N LEU A 78 -22.08 17.58 40.79
CA LEU A 78 -20.93 16.70 40.66
C LEU A 78 -21.06 15.51 41.61
N SER A 79 -20.87 14.30 41.06
CA SER A 79 -20.62 13.11 41.87
C SER A 79 -19.27 12.51 41.47
N VAL A 80 -18.38 12.33 42.45
CA VAL A 80 -17.07 11.70 42.26
C VAL A 80 -17.07 10.39 43.04
N SER A 81 -16.78 9.28 42.36
CA SER A 81 -16.66 7.97 42.99
C SER A 81 -15.27 7.39 42.74
N SER A 82 -14.42 7.37 43.76
CA SER A 82 -13.15 6.61 43.76
C SER A 82 -12.77 6.22 45.20
N PRO A 83 -12.12 5.06 45.42
CA PRO A 83 -11.63 4.68 46.76
C PRO A 83 -10.51 5.59 47.30
N ALA A 84 -9.87 6.40 46.44
CA ALA A 84 -8.61 7.09 46.74
C ALA A 84 -8.67 8.63 46.65
N PHE A 85 -9.77 9.23 46.20
CA PHE A 85 -9.84 10.67 45.94
C PHE A 85 -11.10 11.29 46.56
N SER A 86 -10.94 12.48 47.14
CA SER A 86 -12.03 13.41 47.43
C SER A 86 -11.81 14.69 46.63
N ALA A 87 -12.88 15.29 46.10
CA ALA A 87 -12.80 16.54 45.34
C ALA A 87 -13.64 17.61 46.05
N GLU A 88 -13.02 18.74 46.38
CA GLU A 88 -13.73 19.93 46.85
C GLU A 88 -13.94 20.89 45.68
N LEU A 89 -15.20 21.34 45.50
CA LEU A 89 -15.57 22.31 44.49
C LEU A 89 -15.23 23.70 45.02
N LEU A 90 -14.15 24.29 44.52
CA LEU A 90 -13.79 25.65 44.89
C LEU A 90 -14.78 26.59 44.19
N PRO A 91 -15.52 27.46 44.92
CA PRO A 91 -16.42 28.43 44.31
C PRO A 91 -15.56 29.53 43.68
N VAL A 92 -15.12 29.27 42.45
CA VAL A 92 -14.48 30.29 41.61
C VAL A 92 -15.53 30.71 40.60
N ASP A 93 -15.94 31.97 40.66
CA ASP A 93 -16.82 32.58 39.66
C ASP A 93 -16.04 32.65 38.33
N THR A 94 -16.15 31.59 37.53
CA THR A 94 -15.51 31.52 36.22
C THR A 94 -16.41 32.26 35.24
N GLY A 95 -15.94 33.41 34.78
CA GLY A 95 -16.66 34.23 33.81
C GLY A 95 -17.05 33.45 32.56
N MET A 96 -18.11 33.90 31.91
CA MET A 96 -18.49 33.44 30.57
C MET A 96 -17.48 33.95 29.53
N ASP A 97 -16.41 33.21 29.30
CA ASP A 97 -15.63 33.40 28.08
C ASP A 97 -16.30 32.63 26.96
N ASN A 98 -16.80 33.38 25.96
CA ASN A 98 -17.42 32.85 24.74
C ASN A 98 -18.63 31.90 24.94
N GLY A 99 -19.32 31.98 26.08
CA GLY A 99 -20.54 31.21 26.36
C GLY A 99 -20.31 29.80 26.90
N TYR A 100 -19.15 29.51 27.49
CA TYR A 100 -18.82 28.23 28.13
C TYR A 100 -18.66 28.38 29.65
N PHE A 101 -18.98 27.32 30.39
CA PHE A 101 -18.79 27.24 31.83
C PHE A 101 -17.53 26.44 32.16
N THR A 102 -16.83 26.84 33.22
CA THR A 102 -15.60 26.17 33.65
C THR A 102 -15.62 25.81 35.13
N ALA A 103 -15.26 24.58 35.49
CA ALA A 103 -15.10 24.16 36.87
C ALA A 103 -13.66 23.71 37.14
N VAL A 104 -13.10 24.11 38.28
CA VAL A 104 -11.78 23.68 38.77
C VAL A 104 -11.94 22.94 40.10
N PHE A 105 -11.31 21.78 40.21
CA PHE A 105 -11.43 20.88 41.36
C PHE A 105 -10.08 20.70 42.05
N ASN A 106 -10.04 20.75 43.38
CA ASN A 106 -8.87 20.38 44.18
C ASN A 106 -8.94 18.89 44.55
N VAL A 107 -7.83 18.18 44.44
CA VAL A 107 -7.69 16.75 44.77
C VAL A 107 -6.85 16.64 46.04
N ASP A 108 -7.47 16.33 47.18
CA ASP A 108 -6.80 16.26 48.49
C ASP A 108 -6.73 14.83 49.06
N ASP A 109 -5.60 14.50 49.70
CA ASP A 109 -5.17 13.13 50.05
C ASP A 109 -5.67 12.65 51.44
N THR A 110 -6.58 13.36 52.11
CA THR A 110 -7.02 13.02 53.47
C THR A 110 -8.46 12.47 53.59
N ILE A 111 -8.52 11.13 53.71
CA ILE A 111 -9.50 10.24 54.37
C ILE A 111 -10.79 9.78 53.63
N LYS A 112 -10.81 8.45 53.46
CA LYS A 112 -11.86 7.41 53.53
C LYS A 112 -13.35 7.81 53.72
N ALA A 113 -14.12 7.38 52.71
CA ALA A 113 -15.52 6.95 52.71
C ALA A 113 -16.63 8.01 52.66
N LEU A 114 -17.46 7.83 51.62
CA LEU A 114 -18.82 8.32 51.33
C LEU A 114 -19.09 9.83 51.54
N LEU A 115 -19.19 10.55 50.42
CA LEU A 115 -19.97 11.79 50.36
C LEU A 115 -20.81 11.83 49.08
N SER A 116 -22.13 11.70 49.24
CA SER A 116 -23.09 12.30 48.33
C SER A 116 -23.03 13.82 48.53
N ALA A 117 -22.34 14.54 47.64
CA ALA A 117 -22.27 15.99 47.72
C ALA A 117 -23.35 16.64 46.84
N ASN A 118 -24.51 16.91 47.42
CA ASN A 118 -25.46 17.88 46.88
C ASN A 118 -24.88 19.28 47.09
N VAL A 119 -24.44 19.97 46.03
CA VAL A 119 -24.14 21.40 46.08
C VAL A 119 -25.39 22.18 45.69
N THR A 120 -26.17 22.56 46.69
CA THR A 120 -27.29 23.51 46.56
C THR A 120 -26.76 24.94 46.43
N ALA A 121 -26.80 25.52 45.23
CA ALA A 121 -26.86 26.96 45.07
C ALA A 121 -28.34 27.39 45.18
N LYS A 122 -28.67 28.19 46.20
CA LYS A 122 -30.05 28.64 46.48
C LYS A 122 -30.63 29.45 45.31
N SER A 123 -31.69 28.93 44.68
CA SER A 123 -32.69 29.69 43.92
C SER A 123 -34.09 29.10 44.17
N PRO A 124 -35.17 29.90 44.34
CA PRO A 124 -36.26 29.59 45.28
C PRO A 124 -37.44 28.72 44.78
N TYR A 125 -37.26 27.76 43.87
CA TYR A 125 -38.38 26.87 43.49
C TYR A 125 -37.94 25.41 43.30
N CYS A 126 -38.33 24.56 44.26
CA CYS A 126 -38.80 23.16 44.13
C CYS A 126 -38.39 22.24 45.32
N HIS A 127 -39.32 21.38 45.71
CA HIS A 127 -39.36 20.49 46.89
C HIS A 127 -39.02 19.01 46.54
N TYR A 128 -38.38 18.28 47.49
CA TYR A 128 -38.35 16.81 47.81
C TYR A 128 -38.13 15.76 46.67
N GLU A 129 -37.71 14.49 46.84
CA GLU A 129 -37.65 13.50 47.95
C GLU A 129 -36.55 12.44 47.69
N GLY A 130 -36.01 11.83 48.75
CA GLY A 130 -34.77 11.02 48.72
C GLY A 130 -34.91 9.57 48.22
N PHE A 131 -33.77 8.92 48.04
CA PHE A 131 -33.66 7.46 47.88
C PHE A 131 -32.60 6.91 48.84
N VAL A 132 -32.97 5.82 49.53
CA VAL A 132 -32.12 5.00 50.40
C VAL A 132 -31.44 3.96 49.52
N ALA A 133 -30.11 3.83 49.63
CA ALA A 133 -29.32 2.85 48.91
C ALA A 133 -29.20 1.56 49.73
N ASP A 134 -30.03 0.56 49.42
CA ASP A 134 -29.78 -0.82 49.83
C ASP A 134 -29.44 -1.65 48.57
N ASP A 135 -28.40 -2.47 48.71
CA ASP A 135 -27.83 -3.43 47.75
C ASP A 135 -27.01 -2.89 46.57
N LEU A 136 -25.76 -2.49 46.86
CA LEU A 136 -24.66 -2.58 45.90
C LEU A 136 -23.48 -3.29 46.55
N ASN A 137 -23.25 -4.54 46.11
CA ASN A 137 -22.06 -5.31 46.43
C ASN A 137 -20.80 -4.51 46.05
N VAL A 138 -20.03 -4.10 47.05
CA VAL A 138 -18.71 -3.47 46.85
C VAL A 138 -17.76 -4.53 46.31
N VAL A 139 -17.60 -4.57 44.98
CA VAL A 139 -16.49 -5.30 44.37
C VAL A 139 -15.23 -4.47 44.62
N ASN A 140 -14.40 -4.96 45.53
CA ASN A 140 -13.17 -4.34 45.94
C ASN A 140 -12.14 -4.46 44.79
N PHE A 141 -12.01 -3.41 43.97
CA PHE A 141 -10.94 -3.29 42.98
C PHE A 141 -9.76 -2.53 43.60
N ASN A 142 -8.62 -3.19 43.71
CA ASN A 142 -7.34 -2.50 43.73
C ASN A 142 -7.23 -1.65 42.44
N SER A 143 -6.85 -0.38 42.59
CA SER A 143 -6.12 0.51 41.64
C SER A 143 -6.88 1.55 40.79
N ARG A 144 -6.35 2.80 40.81
CA ARG A 144 -6.02 3.75 39.70
C ARG A 144 -7.08 4.43 38.82
N TYR A 145 -8.36 4.44 39.18
CA TYR A 145 -9.38 5.13 38.38
C TYR A 145 -10.05 6.31 39.11
N LEU A 146 -10.26 7.41 38.38
CA LEU A 146 -11.08 8.55 38.81
C LEU A 146 -12.31 8.64 37.91
N ARG A 147 -13.50 8.52 38.50
CA ARG A 147 -14.78 8.71 37.80
C ARG A 147 -15.41 10.03 38.25
N ILE A 148 -15.75 10.86 37.28
CA ILE A 148 -16.42 12.15 37.48
C ILE A 148 -17.72 12.09 36.68
N ALA A 149 -18.84 12.18 37.39
CA ALA A 149 -20.17 12.26 36.77
C ALA A 149 -20.64 13.72 36.77
N LEU A 150 -20.95 14.23 35.57
CA LEU A 150 -21.47 15.58 35.37
C LEU A 150 -22.93 15.48 34.96
N TYR A 151 -23.81 16.03 35.80
CA TYR A 151 -25.26 16.06 35.56
C TYR A 151 -25.71 17.49 35.29
N PRO A 152 -25.79 17.93 34.02
CA PRO A 152 -26.53 19.14 33.68
C PRO A 152 -28.00 18.92 34.04
N PHE A 153 -28.56 19.81 34.85
CA PHE A 153 -30.00 19.82 35.12
C PHE A 153 -30.72 20.30 33.85
N ALA A 154 -31.46 19.41 33.20
CA ALA A 154 -32.35 19.74 32.11
C ALA A 154 -33.77 19.43 32.55
N ASN A 155 -34.65 20.43 32.53
CA ASN A 155 -36.06 20.19 32.82
C ASN A 155 -36.86 19.67 31.61
N ASN A 156 -36.29 19.68 30.39
CA ASN A 156 -36.96 19.28 29.14
C ASN A 156 -35.98 18.63 28.14
N ASP A 157 -36.51 17.79 27.22
CA ASP A 157 -35.80 16.93 26.24
C ASP A 157 -35.04 17.66 25.09
N GLN A 158 -34.62 18.93 25.27
CA GLN A 158 -33.94 19.73 24.23
C GLN A 158 -32.67 20.47 24.71
N SER A 159 -31.89 19.85 25.58
CA SER A 159 -30.62 20.44 26.04
C SER A 159 -29.42 19.75 25.40
N GLU A 160 -28.77 20.43 24.45
CA GLU A 160 -27.45 20.06 23.94
C GLU A 160 -26.37 20.47 24.95
N CYS A 161 -25.44 19.55 25.25
CA CYS A 161 -24.27 19.80 26.07
C CYS A 161 -23.01 19.44 25.27
N GLU A 162 -22.13 20.42 25.04
CA GLU A 162 -20.89 20.24 24.28
C GLU A 162 -19.69 20.27 25.23
N PHE A 163 -18.93 19.17 25.29
CA PHE A 163 -17.70 19.06 26.09
C PHE A 163 -16.49 19.47 25.26
N LYS A 164 -15.64 20.38 25.77
CA LYS A 164 -14.47 20.88 25.01
C LYS A 164 -13.14 20.26 25.44
N TYR A 165 -12.84 20.21 26.74
CA TYR A 165 -11.57 19.61 27.23
C TYR A 165 -11.59 19.25 28.72
N ALA A 166 -10.61 18.43 29.12
CA ALA A 166 -10.22 18.20 30.51
C ALA A 166 -8.71 18.42 30.70
N GLY A 167 -8.33 19.34 31.60
CA GLY A 167 -6.92 19.64 31.92
C GLY A 167 -6.56 19.23 33.34
N PHE A 168 -5.32 18.80 33.55
CA PHE A 168 -4.74 18.43 34.85
C PHE A 168 -3.58 19.37 35.19
N PHE A 169 -3.58 19.95 36.39
CA PHE A 169 -2.66 21.02 36.78
C PHE A 169 -2.06 20.77 38.17
N ASP A 170 -0.85 21.28 38.35
CA ASP A 170 -0.11 21.16 39.61
C ASP A 170 -0.43 22.33 40.57
N SER A 171 -0.99 23.43 40.03
CA SER A 171 -1.45 24.60 40.80
C SER A 171 -2.80 25.14 40.31
N ILE A 172 -3.52 25.83 41.21
CA ILE A 172 -4.80 26.47 40.88
C ILE A 172 -4.63 27.64 39.92
N ASP A 173 -3.51 28.37 40.01
CA ASP A 173 -3.23 29.52 39.15
C ASP A 173 -3.01 29.08 37.70
N GLU A 174 -2.28 27.96 37.47
CA GLU A 174 -2.14 27.34 36.15
C GLU A 174 -3.48 26.88 35.59
N ALA A 175 -4.30 26.23 36.42
CA ALA A 175 -5.63 25.81 36.01
C ALA A 175 -6.47 27.02 35.61
N LEU A 176 -6.52 28.08 36.42
CA LEU A 176 -7.33 29.25 36.16
C LEU A 176 -6.86 30.06 34.94
N LEU A 177 -5.55 30.20 34.74
CA LEU A 177 -4.96 30.87 33.57
C LEU A 177 -5.10 30.08 32.26
N TYR A 178 -5.31 28.77 32.34
CA TYR A 178 -5.47 27.93 31.15
C TYR A 178 -6.82 28.17 30.47
N SER A 179 -6.86 28.90 29.35
CA SER A 179 -8.03 28.95 28.47
C SER A 179 -7.76 28.14 27.21
N ALA A 180 -8.71 27.30 26.78
CA ALA A 180 -8.58 26.62 25.50
C ALA A 180 -8.39 27.63 24.35
N SER A 181 -8.89 28.87 24.48
CA SER A 181 -8.67 29.94 23.50
C SER A 181 -7.26 30.55 23.49
N SER A 182 -6.50 30.48 24.58
CA SER A 182 -5.13 31.04 24.65
C SER A 182 -4.07 30.04 24.19
N ASN A 183 -4.36 28.73 24.26
CA ASN A 183 -3.52 27.67 23.69
C ASN A 183 -4.17 26.96 22.49
N ALA A 184 -5.35 27.40 22.04
CA ALA A 184 -5.83 27.10 20.68
C ALA A 184 -4.80 27.60 19.66
N GLN A 185 -4.07 28.68 19.94
CA GLN A 185 -2.94 29.10 19.11
C GLN A 185 -1.72 28.17 19.15
N ASP A 186 -1.60 27.21 20.07
CA ASP A 186 -0.49 26.24 20.05
C ASP A 186 -0.82 24.96 19.29
N PHE A 187 -2.10 24.72 18.93
CA PHE A 187 -2.50 23.68 17.97
C PHE A 187 -3.06 24.22 16.65
N GLU A 188 -3.66 25.43 16.63
CA GLU A 188 -3.93 26.22 15.41
C GLU A 188 -2.68 26.97 14.92
N GLY A 189 -1.71 27.30 15.79
CA GLY A 189 -0.42 27.86 15.37
C GLY A 189 0.55 26.82 14.81
N ALA A 190 0.27 25.54 15.01
CA ALA A 190 0.92 24.44 14.29
C ALA A 190 0.28 24.14 12.92
N LEU A 191 -0.85 24.78 12.59
CA LEU A 191 -1.61 24.60 11.34
C LEU A 191 -2.27 25.93 10.91
N LYS A 192 -1.49 27.02 10.85
CA LYS A 192 -1.97 28.26 10.21
C LYS A 192 -2.29 27.94 8.75
N ASP A 193 -3.32 28.59 8.21
CA ASP A 193 -3.58 28.69 6.76
C ASP A 193 -2.24 28.86 5.99
N GLY A 194 -1.70 27.76 5.43
CA GLY A 194 -0.39 27.79 4.76
C GLY A 194 0.49 26.51 4.70
N ASP A 195 0.06 25.32 5.12
CA ASP A 195 0.97 24.16 5.25
C ASP A 195 1.04 23.17 4.07
N TYR A 196 0.43 23.49 2.92
CA TYR A 196 0.76 22.82 1.65
C TYR A 196 1.24 23.86 0.64
N LYS A 197 2.11 23.44 -0.28
CA LYS A 197 2.58 24.29 -1.37
C LYS A 197 1.95 23.82 -2.67
N PHE A 198 1.30 24.70 -3.42
CA PHE A 198 0.85 24.42 -4.79
C PHE A 198 1.58 25.37 -5.75
N LEU A 199 2.55 24.83 -6.50
CA LEU A 199 3.55 25.61 -7.24
C LEU A 199 3.64 25.15 -8.69
N GLU A 200 3.97 26.05 -9.60
CA GLU A 200 4.28 25.67 -10.97
C GLU A 200 5.59 24.86 -11.02
N LEU A 201 5.61 23.80 -11.83
CA LEU A 201 6.78 23.00 -12.11
C LEU A 201 7.70 23.79 -13.05
N THR A 202 8.93 24.03 -12.61
CA THR A 202 9.98 24.61 -13.46
C THR A 202 10.91 23.51 -13.95
N ASP A 203 11.60 23.74 -15.07
CA ASP A 203 12.58 22.79 -15.61
C ASP A 203 13.64 22.40 -14.57
N ALA A 204 14.12 23.37 -13.78
CA ALA A 204 15.11 23.12 -12.72
C ALA A 204 14.58 22.21 -11.60
N ILE A 205 13.29 22.30 -11.26
CA ILE A 205 12.67 21.44 -10.25
C ILE A 205 12.44 20.04 -10.81
N CYS A 206 12.00 19.95 -12.07
CA CYS A 206 11.86 18.68 -12.78
C CYS A 206 13.22 17.95 -12.84
N GLU A 207 14.25 18.65 -13.33
CA GLU A 207 15.63 18.13 -13.42
C GLU A 207 16.16 17.71 -12.04
N GLN A 208 15.87 18.46 -10.98
CA GLN A 208 16.28 18.10 -9.62
C GLN A 208 15.73 16.72 -9.22
N TYR A 209 14.42 16.52 -9.26
CA TYR A 209 13.81 15.27 -8.78
C TYR A 209 14.13 14.09 -9.70
N THR A 210 14.19 14.30 -11.01
CA THR A 210 14.64 13.27 -11.97
C THR A 210 16.09 12.86 -11.67
N THR A 211 17.00 13.82 -11.50
CA THR A 211 18.41 13.53 -11.20
C THR A 211 18.58 12.82 -9.85
N GLU A 212 17.81 13.20 -8.81
CA GLU A 212 17.85 12.54 -7.51
C GLU A 212 17.34 11.09 -7.60
N MET A 213 16.26 10.85 -8.35
CA MET A 213 15.74 9.52 -8.64
C MET A 213 16.77 8.67 -9.39
N GLU A 214 17.38 9.18 -10.46
CA GLU A 214 18.38 8.46 -11.25
C GLU A 214 19.61 8.07 -10.41
N LYS A 215 20.11 8.99 -9.59
CA LYS A 215 21.19 8.69 -8.63
C LYS A 215 20.79 7.54 -7.71
N ARG A 216 19.55 7.54 -7.22
CA ARG A 216 19.02 6.47 -6.37
C ARG A 216 18.95 5.13 -7.10
N ILE A 217 18.55 5.13 -8.37
CA ILE A 217 18.55 3.93 -9.23
C ILE A 217 19.97 3.37 -9.35
N ILE A 218 20.95 4.22 -9.64
CA ILE A 218 22.37 3.84 -9.77
C ILE A 218 22.89 3.26 -8.45
N ASP A 219 22.64 3.94 -7.32
CA ASP A 219 23.05 3.47 -5.99
C ASP A 219 22.48 2.09 -5.65
N ILE A 220 21.23 1.82 -6.02
CA ILE A 220 20.60 0.52 -5.81
C ILE A 220 21.20 -0.52 -6.75
N LYS A 221 21.24 -0.26 -8.07
CA LYS A 221 21.68 -1.21 -9.11
C LYS A 221 23.11 -1.68 -8.87
N TYR A 222 23.99 -0.75 -8.50
CA TYR A 222 25.41 -1.02 -8.31
C TYR A 222 25.82 -1.19 -6.85
N ASN A 223 24.86 -1.46 -5.96
CA ASN A 223 25.16 -1.77 -4.57
C ASN A 223 26.00 -3.06 -4.46
N THR A 224 27.17 -2.95 -3.84
CA THR A 224 28.13 -4.05 -3.60
C THR A 224 28.22 -4.47 -2.13
N LYS A 225 27.37 -3.90 -1.26
CA LYS A 225 27.34 -4.25 0.17
C LYS A 225 26.56 -5.55 0.38
N ASP A 226 27.23 -6.66 0.14
CA ASP A 226 26.68 -8.00 0.35
C ASP A 226 26.66 -8.39 1.83
N ILE A 227 25.79 -9.34 2.17
CA ILE A 227 25.74 -9.95 3.50
C ILE A 227 27.04 -10.73 3.71
N ASP A 228 27.69 -10.52 4.86
CA ASP A 228 28.85 -11.33 5.26
C ASP A 228 28.37 -12.77 5.53
N PRO A 229 28.86 -13.79 4.78
CA PRO A 229 28.50 -15.18 5.01
C PRO A 229 28.77 -15.67 6.44
N LYS A 230 29.66 -15.02 7.19
CA LYS A 230 29.92 -15.33 8.62
C LYS A 230 28.75 -15.01 9.55
N THR A 231 27.79 -14.21 9.09
CA THR A 231 26.57 -13.89 9.85
C THR A 231 25.49 -14.96 9.68
N ILE A 232 25.65 -15.87 8.73
CA ILE A 232 24.73 -16.98 8.48
C ILE A 232 24.94 -18.06 9.54
N LYS A 233 23.84 -18.59 10.09
CA LYS A 233 23.86 -19.59 11.17
C LYS A 233 23.89 -21.02 10.65
N GLY A 234 23.25 -21.26 9.50
CA GLY A 234 23.21 -22.56 8.83
C GLY A 234 24.33 -22.71 7.80
N THR A 235 24.09 -23.58 6.83
CA THR A 235 25.01 -23.89 5.74
C THR A 235 24.94 -22.81 4.66
N CYS A 236 26.10 -22.37 4.19
CA CYS A 236 26.22 -21.48 3.02
C CYS A 236 26.49 -22.31 1.76
N TYR A 237 25.56 -22.25 0.80
CA TYR A 237 25.70 -22.85 -0.51
C TYR A 237 26.08 -21.79 -1.54
N TYR A 238 27.11 -22.03 -2.34
CA TYR A 238 27.65 -21.11 -3.34
C TYR A 238 27.38 -21.63 -4.74
N ILE A 239 26.86 -20.76 -5.61
CA ILE A 239 26.44 -21.13 -6.97
C ILE A 239 26.90 -20.07 -7.96
N SER A 240 27.55 -20.51 -9.03
CA SER A 240 28.08 -19.67 -10.10
C SER A 240 27.78 -20.31 -11.46
N SER A 241 26.98 -19.64 -12.30
CA SER A 241 26.70 -20.14 -13.66
C SER A 241 27.92 -20.05 -14.59
N VAL A 242 28.92 -19.25 -14.19
CA VAL A 242 30.11 -18.91 -15.00
C VAL A 242 31.30 -19.80 -14.62
N ASN A 243 31.61 -19.87 -13.33
CA ASN A 243 32.80 -20.49 -12.76
C ASN A 243 32.51 -21.80 -12.00
N GLY A 244 31.24 -22.14 -11.77
CA GLY A 244 30.85 -23.31 -10.99
C GLY A 244 30.94 -24.64 -11.74
N ASN A 245 30.95 -25.73 -10.95
CA ASN A 245 30.82 -27.10 -11.41
C ASN A 245 29.87 -27.86 -10.47
N ASP A 246 28.88 -28.57 -11.02
CA ASP A 246 27.90 -29.32 -10.22
C ASP A 246 28.50 -30.55 -9.50
N ASP A 247 29.72 -30.97 -9.86
CA ASP A 247 30.49 -31.97 -9.12
C ASP A 247 31.19 -31.40 -7.87
N ASN A 248 31.21 -30.06 -7.69
CA ASN A 248 31.75 -29.43 -6.49
C ASN A 248 30.86 -29.70 -5.26
N ASN A 249 31.38 -29.43 -4.06
CA ASN A 249 30.59 -29.55 -2.83
C ASN A 249 29.63 -28.36 -2.62
N GLY A 250 29.86 -27.20 -3.28
CA GLY A 250 29.03 -26.01 -3.16
C GLY A 250 29.20 -25.25 -1.84
N LEU A 251 30.20 -25.56 -1.03
CA LEU A 251 30.35 -25.04 0.35
C LEU A 251 31.35 -23.89 0.48
N SER A 252 31.97 -23.45 -0.62
CA SER A 252 32.83 -22.27 -0.65
C SER A 252 32.76 -21.52 -1.99
N PRO A 253 33.14 -20.23 -2.03
CA PRO A 253 33.24 -19.46 -3.27
C PRO A 253 34.20 -20.08 -4.31
N GLU A 254 35.21 -20.84 -3.88
CA GLU A 254 36.20 -21.51 -4.75
C GLU A 254 35.70 -22.86 -5.29
N THR A 255 34.69 -23.45 -4.66
CA THR A 255 34.07 -24.71 -5.09
C THR A 255 32.54 -24.57 -5.24
N PRO A 256 32.04 -23.60 -6.02
CA PRO A 256 30.62 -23.37 -6.15
C PRO A 256 29.99 -24.39 -7.11
N TRP A 257 28.71 -24.69 -6.89
CA TRP A 257 27.90 -25.41 -7.88
C TRP A 257 27.70 -24.56 -9.14
N LYS A 258 27.43 -25.21 -10.27
CA LYS A 258 27.16 -24.52 -11.53
C LYS A 258 25.71 -24.09 -11.65
N THR A 259 24.81 -24.96 -11.19
CA THR A 259 23.37 -24.83 -11.38
C THR A 259 22.63 -24.88 -10.06
N LEU A 260 21.39 -24.37 -10.07
CA LEU A 260 20.48 -24.47 -8.93
C LEU A 260 20.01 -25.92 -8.68
N LYS A 261 20.34 -26.87 -9.57
CA LYS A 261 19.86 -28.26 -9.48
C LYS A 261 20.26 -28.91 -8.15
N ASN A 262 21.46 -28.65 -7.67
CA ASN A 262 21.99 -29.26 -6.45
C ASN A 262 21.28 -28.80 -5.16
N LEU A 263 20.43 -27.77 -5.23
CA LEU A 263 19.52 -27.42 -4.13
C LEU A 263 18.34 -28.39 -4.00
N TYR A 264 18.16 -29.32 -4.93
CA TYR A 264 16.98 -30.16 -5.02
C TYR A 264 17.35 -31.64 -5.20
N VAL A 265 16.62 -32.51 -4.50
CA VAL A 265 16.71 -33.96 -4.65
C VAL A 265 15.49 -34.45 -5.42
N GLU A 266 15.73 -35.22 -6.49
CA GLU A 266 14.67 -35.85 -7.28
C GLU A 266 13.84 -36.79 -6.39
N LYS A 267 12.51 -36.63 -6.44
CA LYS A 267 11.58 -37.60 -5.84
C LYS A 267 11.16 -38.65 -6.87
N PRO A 268 10.82 -39.88 -6.45
CA PRO A 268 10.26 -40.90 -7.34
C PRO A 268 9.05 -40.38 -8.12
N ALA A 269 8.91 -40.76 -9.39
CA ALA A 269 7.88 -40.27 -10.32
C ALA A 269 6.42 -40.50 -9.85
N GLU A 270 6.23 -41.43 -8.90
CA GLU A 270 4.96 -41.75 -8.24
C GLU A 270 4.55 -40.75 -7.14
N CYS A 271 5.46 -39.89 -6.69
CA CYS A 271 5.13 -38.77 -5.82
C CYS A 271 4.51 -37.65 -6.66
N ASN A 272 3.26 -37.26 -6.36
CA ASN A 272 2.61 -36.06 -6.92
C ASN A 272 3.29 -34.73 -6.49
N TYR A 273 4.45 -34.78 -5.84
CA TYR A 273 5.20 -33.63 -5.33
C TYR A 273 6.56 -33.51 -6.01
N LEU A 274 6.96 -32.26 -6.20
CA LEU A 274 8.20 -31.81 -6.83
C LEU A 274 9.46 -32.25 -6.08
N ASN A 275 10.61 -32.06 -6.73
CA ASN A 275 11.93 -32.24 -6.14
C ASN A 275 11.99 -31.61 -4.74
N LYS A 276 12.55 -32.34 -3.77
CA LYS A 276 12.66 -31.87 -2.40
C LYS A 276 13.80 -30.86 -2.31
N CYS A 277 13.50 -29.62 -1.96
CA CYS A 277 14.54 -28.63 -1.60
C CYS A 277 15.31 -29.11 -0.36
N ILE A 278 16.65 -29.05 -0.40
CA ILE A 278 17.53 -29.47 0.70
C ILE A 278 17.71 -28.42 1.78
N LEU A 279 17.34 -27.17 1.48
CA LEU A 279 17.57 -26.03 2.37
C LEU A 279 16.83 -26.22 3.70
N SER A 280 17.55 -26.00 4.77
CA SER A 280 17.05 -26.00 6.14
C SER A 280 17.00 -24.59 6.72
N TYR A 281 16.25 -24.43 7.80
CA TYR A 281 16.14 -23.15 8.50
C TYR A 281 17.53 -22.63 8.91
N GLY A 282 17.85 -21.39 8.54
CA GLY A 282 19.13 -20.75 8.82
C GLY A 282 20.18 -20.88 7.71
N ASP A 283 19.94 -21.72 6.70
CA ASP A 283 20.83 -21.87 5.54
C ASP A 283 20.79 -20.63 4.63
N ALA A 284 21.83 -20.46 3.82
CA ALA A 284 21.91 -19.40 2.82
C ALA A 284 22.35 -19.94 1.45
N VAL A 285 21.81 -19.33 0.39
CA VAL A 285 22.24 -19.50 -0.99
C VAL A 285 22.90 -18.20 -1.45
N PHE A 286 24.17 -18.30 -1.80
CA PHE A 286 24.98 -17.21 -2.36
C PHE A 286 25.15 -17.43 -3.86
N LEU A 287 24.67 -16.47 -4.65
CA LEU A 287 24.76 -16.46 -6.11
C LEU A 287 25.87 -15.53 -6.57
N GLU A 288 26.75 -15.99 -7.47
CA GLU A 288 27.89 -15.19 -7.91
C GLU A 288 27.44 -14.00 -8.75
N ARG A 289 27.95 -12.83 -8.44
CA ARG A 289 27.82 -11.63 -9.27
C ARG A 289 28.30 -11.92 -10.71
N GLY A 290 27.57 -11.39 -11.69
CA GLY A 290 27.73 -11.67 -13.11
C GLY A 290 27.09 -12.99 -13.60
N SER A 291 26.55 -13.83 -12.70
CA SER A 291 25.84 -15.06 -13.11
C SER A 291 24.39 -14.80 -13.54
N VAL A 292 23.88 -15.70 -14.39
CA VAL A 292 22.49 -15.73 -14.85
C VAL A 292 21.91 -17.12 -14.61
N PHE A 293 20.77 -17.17 -13.93
CA PHE A 293 20.11 -18.42 -13.53
C PHE A 293 18.71 -18.54 -14.13
N TYR A 294 18.41 -19.74 -14.62
CA TYR A 294 17.18 -20.12 -15.29
C TYR A 294 16.41 -21.15 -14.44
N PRO A 295 15.11 -21.38 -14.71
CA PRO A 295 14.32 -22.41 -14.05
C PRO A 295 14.96 -23.78 -14.12
N THR A 296 15.10 -24.42 -12.96
CA THR A 296 15.52 -25.82 -12.83
C THR A 296 14.38 -26.72 -12.32
N ILE A 297 13.23 -26.13 -11.96
CA ILE A 297 12.06 -26.86 -11.47
C ILE A 297 10.84 -26.49 -12.32
N HIS A 298 10.12 -27.53 -12.76
CA HIS A 298 8.82 -27.41 -13.42
C HIS A 298 7.73 -27.90 -12.47
N THR A 299 6.76 -27.04 -12.13
CA THR A 299 5.71 -27.39 -11.17
C THR A 299 4.38 -27.71 -11.80
N ARG A 300 3.63 -28.63 -11.18
CA ARG A 300 2.20 -28.80 -11.46
C ARG A 300 1.42 -27.69 -10.76
N GLY A 301 0.74 -26.85 -11.53
CA GLY A 301 -0.26 -25.89 -11.04
C GLY A 301 0.26 -24.49 -10.71
N SER A 302 1.44 -24.34 -10.11
CA SER A 302 1.96 -23.02 -9.67
C SER A 302 2.77 -22.23 -10.71
N GLY A 303 2.98 -22.78 -11.91
CA GLY A 303 3.89 -22.21 -12.91
C GLY A 303 5.34 -22.66 -12.72
N ASP A 304 6.16 -22.49 -13.75
CA ASP A 304 7.61 -22.67 -13.60
C ASP A 304 8.19 -21.52 -12.78
N TYR A 305 9.24 -21.79 -12.00
CA TYR A 305 9.98 -20.75 -11.30
C TYR A 305 11.49 -21.02 -11.24
N VAL A 306 12.29 -19.97 -11.04
CA VAL A 306 13.76 -20.07 -10.96
C VAL A 306 14.21 -20.69 -9.64
N ILE A 307 13.73 -20.16 -8.50
CA ILE A 307 14.08 -20.66 -7.17
C ILE A 307 12.91 -20.56 -6.20
N GLY A 308 12.75 -21.58 -5.36
CA GLY A 308 11.87 -21.55 -4.19
C GLY A 308 12.70 -21.53 -2.90
N LEU A 309 12.25 -20.76 -1.91
CA LEU A 309 12.92 -20.61 -0.62
C LEU A 309 12.11 -21.26 0.50
N ASN A 310 12.80 -21.97 1.39
CA ASN A 310 12.21 -22.50 2.62
C ASN A 310 12.25 -21.45 3.74
N SER A 311 11.41 -21.62 4.76
CA SER A 311 11.42 -20.75 5.93
C SER A 311 12.80 -20.70 6.60
N GLY A 312 13.24 -19.51 7.00
CA GLY A 312 14.53 -19.28 7.66
C GLY A 312 15.72 -19.12 6.71
N CYS A 313 15.52 -19.18 5.39
CA CYS A 313 16.62 -19.16 4.43
C CYS A 313 16.97 -17.75 3.94
N THR A 314 18.25 -17.54 3.62
CA THR A 314 18.75 -16.33 2.96
C THR A 314 19.11 -16.60 1.50
N LEU A 315 18.76 -15.69 0.59
CA LEU A 315 19.25 -15.64 -0.78
C LEU A 315 20.02 -14.34 -0.99
N ALA A 316 21.30 -14.42 -1.34
CA ALA A 316 22.17 -13.27 -1.43
C ALA A 316 23.18 -13.37 -2.59
N ALA A 317 23.80 -12.26 -2.95
CA ALA A 317 24.91 -12.23 -3.89
C ALA A 317 26.28 -12.48 -3.20
N TYR A 318 27.27 -12.95 -3.96
CA TYR A 318 28.69 -12.94 -3.58
C TYR A 318 29.60 -12.63 -4.76
N GLY A 319 30.86 -12.28 -4.51
CA GLY A 319 31.86 -12.00 -5.55
C GLY A 319 31.86 -10.54 -6.00
N GLU A 320 32.23 -10.29 -7.25
CA GLU A 320 32.37 -8.94 -7.82
C GLU A 320 31.58 -8.78 -9.11
N GLY A 321 31.17 -7.56 -9.44
CA GLY A 321 30.44 -7.24 -10.67
C GLY A 321 28.93 -7.07 -10.47
N GLU A 322 28.19 -7.18 -11.58
CA GLU A 322 26.74 -7.00 -11.63
C GLU A 322 26.01 -8.00 -10.74
N LYS A 323 24.82 -7.63 -10.25
CA LYS A 323 24.00 -8.54 -9.43
C LYS A 323 23.68 -9.82 -10.20
N PRO A 324 23.65 -10.99 -9.52
CA PRO A 324 23.18 -12.23 -10.14
C PRO A 324 21.74 -12.07 -10.63
N ILE A 325 21.46 -12.52 -11.85
CA ILE A 325 20.16 -12.38 -12.49
C ILE A 325 19.39 -13.69 -12.40
N LEU A 326 18.17 -13.64 -11.88
CA LEU A 326 17.16 -14.70 -12.03
C LEU A 326 16.25 -14.34 -13.21
N THR A 327 16.13 -15.24 -14.18
CA THR A 327 15.36 -14.95 -15.41
C THR A 327 14.63 -16.17 -15.96
N GLY A 328 13.49 -15.91 -16.61
CA GLY A 328 12.73 -16.90 -17.39
C GLY A 328 12.88 -16.71 -18.90
N ALA A 329 13.81 -15.87 -19.33
CA ALA A 329 13.98 -15.51 -20.72
C ALA A 329 14.59 -16.62 -21.57
N ILE A 330 14.24 -16.59 -22.86
CA ILE A 330 15.02 -17.20 -23.92
C ILE A 330 15.69 -16.06 -24.68
N ASP A 331 17.01 -15.98 -24.64
CA ASP A 331 17.78 -15.05 -25.47
C ASP A 331 18.02 -15.68 -26.85
N ILE A 332 17.63 -14.96 -27.91
CA ILE A 332 17.69 -15.42 -29.31
C ILE A 332 18.77 -14.65 -30.12
N ASN A 333 19.80 -14.08 -29.45
CA ASN A 333 20.95 -13.40 -30.09
C ASN A 333 21.45 -14.07 -31.39
N GLY A 334 21.11 -13.48 -32.55
CA GLY A 334 21.75 -13.75 -33.84
C GLY A 334 21.33 -15.04 -34.58
N SER A 335 20.74 -14.85 -35.76
CA SER A 335 20.43 -15.78 -36.87
C SER A 335 20.29 -17.29 -36.54
N LYS A 336 19.04 -17.79 -36.51
CA LYS A 336 18.58 -19.10 -37.03
C LYS A 336 17.20 -19.51 -36.50
N ASN A 337 16.73 -18.88 -35.43
CA ASN A 337 15.46 -19.27 -34.81
C ASN A 337 14.26 -18.49 -35.38
N TRP A 338 14.40 -17.59 -36.34
CA TRP A 338 13.25 -16.91 -36.98
C TRP A 338 13.14 -17.32 -38.43
N VAL A 339 12.00 -17.88 -38.80
CA VAL A 339 11.68 -18.38 -40.14
C VAL A 339 10.66 -17.44 -40.78
N LYS A 340 10.90 -17.09 -42.04
CA LYS A 340 9.95 -16.31 -42.83
C LYS A 340 8.66 -17.13 -43.02
N THR A 341 7.51 -16.52 -42.76
CA THR A 341 6.21 -17.14 -43.04
C THR A 341 5.74 -16.83 -44.46
N GLU A 342 4.60 -17.39 -44.87
CA GLU A 342 3.92 -16.98 -46.11
C GLU A 342 3.31 -15.56 -46.04
N TYR A 343 3.17 -15.00 -44.84
CA TYR A 343 2.60 -13.67 -44.61
C TYR A 343 3.70 -12.61 -44.65
N GLU A 344 3.38 -11.46 -45.24
CA GLU A 344 4.32 -10.36 -45.39
C GLU A 344 4.78 -9.84 -44.02
N ASN A 345 6.09 -9.66 -43.85
CA ASN A 345 6.75 -9.17 -42.63
C ASN A 345 6.50 -9.99 -41.35
N VAL A 346 5.79 -11.12 -41.42
CA VAL A 346 5.57 -12.00 -40.27
C VAL A 346 6.62 -13.10 -40.26
N TRP A 347 7.29 -13.21 -39.11
CA TRP A 347 8.31 -14.20 -38.80
C TRP A 347 7.79 -15.15 -37.72
N ALA A 348 8.14 -16.42 -37.81
CA ALA A 348 7.82 -17.43 -36.81
C ALA A 348 9.09 -17.91 -36.12
N LEU A 349 9.02 -18.17 -34.82
CA LEU A 349 10.11 -18.82 -34.11
C LEU A 349 10.22 -20.29 -34.59
N ASP A 350 11.36 -20.67 -35.17
CA ASP A 350 11.70 -21.97 -35.77
C ASP A 350 11.45 -23.14 -34.80
N LYS A 351 11.74 -22.91 -33.53
CA LYS A 351 11.45 -23.85 -32.46
C LYS A 351 10.20 -23.43 -31.72
N LYS A 352 9.30 -24.40 -31.52
CA LYS A 352 8.20 -24.25 -30.58
C LYS A 352 8.73 -23.90 -29.20
N ILE A 353 8.00 -23.06 -28.50
CA ILE A 353 8.30 -22.78 -27.10
C ILE A 353 7.93 -24.03 -26.30
N GLU A 354 8.95 -24.79 -25.88
CA GLU A 354 8.76 -26.09 -25.23
C GLU A 354 7.85 -25.97 -24.01
N LYS A 355 6.76 -26.75 -24.01
CA LYS A 355 5.88 -26.89 -22.87
C LYS A 355 6.59 -27.65 -21.76
N PRO A 356 6.46 -27.23 -20.49
CA PRO A 356 6.86 -28.10 -19.39
C PRO A 356 6.08 -29.42 -19.47
N SER A 357 6.74 -30.53 -19.16
CA SER A 357 6.20 -31.90 -19.31
C SER A 357 4.89 -32.17 -18.56
N PHE A 358 4.52 -31.30 -17.62
CA PHE A 358 3.30 -31.38 -16.82
C PHE A 358 2.21 -30.36 -17.19
N ALA A 359 2.45 -29.51 -18.19
CA ALA A 359 1.48 -28.53 -18.65
C ALA A 359 0.29 -29.22 -19.34
N THR A 360 -0.87 -29.22 -18.68
CA THR A 360 -2.11 -29.76 -19.25
C THR A 360 -2.85 -28.77 -20.14
N CYS A 361 -2.42 -27.49 -20.16
CA CYS A 361 -3.07 -26.42 -20.90
C CYS A 361 -2.09 -25.77 -21.88
N PRO A 362 -2.51 -25.51 -23.13
CA PRO A 362 -1.63 -24.95 -24.15
C PRO A 362 -1.01 -23.58 -23.81
N GLY A 363 -1.67 -22.72 -23.04
CA GLY A 363 -1.16 -21.40 -22.64
C GLY A 363 -0.17 -21.38 -21.48
N TYR A 364 0.27 -22.53 -20.95
CA TYR A 364 1.23 -22.55 -19.84
C TYR A 364 2.66 -22.15 -20.26
N SER A 365 2.97 -22.24 -21.54
CA SER A 365 4.21 -21.76 -22.17
C SER A 365 4.09 -20.32 -22.67
N ASP A 366 3.06 -19.58 -22.25
CA ASP A 366 2.76 -18.25 -22.78
C ASP A 366 3.95 -17.28 -22.71
N VAL A 367 4.05 -16.40 -23.72
CA VAL A 367 5.08 -15.36 -23.78
C VAL A 367 4.46 -14.08 -23.28
N GLY A 368 4.96 -13.58 -22.16
CA GLY A 368 4.41 -12.39 -21.54
C GLY A 368 4.79 -11.11 -22.26
N HIS A 369 6.06 -11.03 -22.64
CA HIS A 369 6.64 -9.90 -23.38
C HIS A 369 7.91 -10.31 -24.12
N ILE A 370 8.33 -9.42 -25.01
CA ILE A 370 9.61 -9.52 -25.73
C ILE A 370 10.33 -8.19 -25.58
N VAL A 371 11.62 -8.23 -25.24
CA VAL A 371 12.49 -7.05 -25.20
C VAL A 371 13.44 -7.10 -26.39
N PHE A 372 13.56 -5.98 -27.08
CA PHE A 372 14.41 -5.81 -28.26
C PHE A 372 15.54 -4.85 -27.94
N ILE A 373 16.77 -5.23 -28.23
CA ILE A 373 17.95 -4.38 -28.06
C ILE A 373 18.58 -4.16 -29.42
N LYS A 374 18.61 -2.91 -29.88
CA LYS A 374 19.29 -2.53 -31.13
C LYS A 374 20.81 -2.56 -30.98
N HIS A 375 21.51 -2.53 -32.11
CA HIS A 375 22.99 -2.53 -32.13
C HIS A 375 23.62 -1.30 -31.47
N ASP A 376 22.92 -0.17 -31.45
CA ASP A 376 23.32 1.06 -30.75
C ASP A 376 23.01 1.03 -29.23
N GLY A 377 22.36 -0.02 -28.74
CA GLY A 377 21.98 -0.19 -27.35
C GLY A 377 20.58 0.30 -26.99
N THR A 378 19.84 0.91 -27.93
CA THR A 378 18.45 1.34 -27.68
C THR A 378 17.56 0.13 -27.37
N ILE A 379 16.72 0.25 -26.35
CA ILE A 379 15.84 -0.82 -25.87
C ILE A 379 14.40 -0.50 -26.25
N GLY A 380 13.68 -1.51 -26.70
CA GLY A 380 12.25 -1.44 -26.99
C GLY A 380 11.51 -2.70 -26.56
N ASN A 381 10.19 -2.68 -26.61
CA ASN A 381 9.31 -3.78 -26.23
C ASN A 381 8.41 -4.21 -27.38
N GLY A 382 8.08 -5.50 -27.42
CA GLY A 382 7.04 -6.03 -28.29
C GLY A 382 5.65 -5.68 -27.77
N ILE A 383 4.68 -5.58 -28.68
CA ILE A 383 3.26 -5.40 -28.37
C ILE A 383 2.55 -6.74 -28.50
N LYS A 384 2.00 -7.25 -27.40
CA LYS A 384 1.27 -8.52 -27.42
C LYS A 384 -0.11 -8.35 -28.03
N VAL A 385 -0.33 -8.94 -29.20
CA VAL A 385 -1.64 -9.06 -29.82
C VAL A 385 -2.28 -10.35 -29.31
N LEU A 386 -3.29 -10.24 -28.46
CA LEU A 386 -3.93 -11.37 -27.78
C LEU A 386 -5.33 -11.63 -28.34
N PRO A 387 -5.61 -12.80 -28.93
CA PRO A 387 -6.96 -13.18 -29.33
C PRO A 387 -7.88 -13.38 -28.13
N THR A 388 -9.15 -13.03 -28.29
CA THR A 388 -10.23 -13.23 -27.31
C THR A 388 -10.54 -14.72 -27.08
N LEU A 389 -10.24 -15.57 -28.06
CA LEU A 389 -10.34 -17.02 -27.98
C LEU A 389 -8.96 -17.67 -28.15
N PRO A 390 -8.04 -17.50 -27.18
CA PRO A 390 -6.62 -17.77 -27.39
C PRO A 390 -6.28 -19.27 -27.50
N MET A 391 -7.17 -20.18 -27.08
CA MET A 391 -7.04 -21.63 -27.28
C MET A 391 -7.29 -22.07 -28.73
N THR A 392 -8.10 -21.32 -29.47
CA THR A 392 -8.47 -21.56 -30.87
C THR A 392 -8.47 -20.22 -31.59
N PRO A 393 -7.30 -19.59 -31.73
CA PRO A 393 -7.20 -18.16 -32.06
C PRO A 393 -7.82 -17.80 -33.41
N TYR A 394 -7.96 -18.77 -34.32
CA TYR A 394 -8.47 -18.57 -35.68
C TYR A 394 -9.91 -19.03 -35.90
N CYS A 395 -10.64 -19.40 -34.85
CA CYS A 395 -12.05 -19.78 -34.97
C CYS A 395 -12.94 -18.57 -35.27
N GLU A 396 -14.12 -18.84 -35.85
CA GLU A 396 -15.13 -17.81 -36.15
C GLU A 396 -15.49 -17.01 -34.89
N GLY A 397 -15.49 -15.67 -35.00
CA GLY A 397 -15.76 -14.76 -33.88
C GLY A 397 -14.55 -14.42 -33.00
N SER A 398 -13.39 -15.04 -33.20
CA SER A 398 -12.16 -14.64 -32.53
C SER A 398 -11.66 -13.29 -33.05
N VAL A 399 -11.56 -12.31 -32.14
CA VAL A 399 -10.97 -10.99 -32.40
C VAL A 399 -9.84 -10.72 -31.42
N THR A 400 -8.90 -9.86 -31.76
CA THR A 400 -7.83 -9.43 -30.84
C THR A 400 -8.37 -8.44 -29.81
N VAL A 401 -7.83 -8.51 -28.59
CA VAL A 401 -8.06 -7.52 -27.56
C VAL A 401 -7.54 -6.16 -28.05
N ASP A 402 -8.32 -5.11 -27.83
CA ASP A 402 -7.92 -3.76 -28.19
C ASP A 402 -6.87 -3.24 -27.21
N ASN A 403 -5.66 -3.02 -27.70
CA ASN A 403 -4.57 -2.44 -26.93
C ASN A 403 -4.57 -0.91 -27.02
N GLY A 404 -5.37 -0.30 -27.90
CA GLY A 404 -5.35 1.13 -28.17
C GLY A 404 -4.01 1.63 -28.74
N ILE A 405 -3.68 2.89 -28.47
CA ILE A 405 -2.40 3.47 -28.87
C ILE A 405 -1.30 2.92 -27.95
N VAL A 406 -0.23 2.41 -28.56
CA VAL A 406 0.87 1.72 -27.89
C VAL A 406 2.22 2.24 -28.40
N SER A 407 3.28 2.01 -27.62
CA SER A 407 4.65 2.27 -28.03
C SER A 407 5.54 1.05 -27.86
N THR A 408 6.43 0.86 -28.82
CA THR A 408 7.49 -0.14 -28.75
C THR A 408 8.79 0.41 -28.17
N GLY A 409 8.83 1.69 -27.78
CA GLY A 409 10.07 2.44 -27.53
C GLY A 409 10.81 2.86 -28.81
N PHE A 410 10.39 2.36 -29.98
CA PHE A 410 10.91 2.79 -31.29
C PHE A 410 9.87 3.52 -32.13
N GLU A 411 8.62 3.07 -32.03
CA GLU A 411 7.49 3.57 -32.80
C GLU A 411 6.24 3.65 -31.95
N ILE A 412 5.24 4.38 -32.45
CA ILE A 412 3.95 4.61 -31.82
C ILE A 412 2.89 4.31 -32.86
N TYR A 413 1.88 3.51 -32.50
CA TYR A 413 0.80 3.16 -33.42
C TYR A 413 -0.46 2.73 -32.67
N ASP A 414 -1.59 2.68 -33.38
CA ASP A 414 -2.86 2.15 -32.86
C ASP A 414 -2.95 0.62 -33.10
N SER A 415 -2.94 -0.15 -32.01
CA SER A 415 -3.07 -1.61 -32.01
C SER A 415 -4.52 -2.01 -31.70
N ALA A 416 -5.38 -1.69 -32.67
CA ALA A 416 -6.82 -1.93 -32.60
C ALA A 416 -7.22 -3.41 -32.59
N SER A 417 -8.44 -3.66 -32.12
CA SER A 417 -9.08 -4.97 -32.28
C SER A 417 -9.23 -5.33 -33.76
N ARG A 418 -8.84 -6.55 -34.12
CA ARG A 418 -8.87 -7.10 -35.47
C ARG A 418 -9.41 -8.51 -35.44
N GLU A 419 -10.08 -8.93 -36.50
CA GLU A 419 -10.47 -10.33 -36.66
C GLU A 419 -9.22 -11.22 -36.75
N CYS A 420 -9.16 -12.25 -35.91
CA CYS A 420 -8.02 -13.15 -35.85
C CYS A 420 -8.31 -14.39 -36.69
N LYS A 421 -7.84 -14.40 -37.95
CA LYS A 421 -8.01 -15.54 -38.89
C LYS A 421 -6.73 -16.30 -39.20
N SER A 422 -5.58 -15.65 -39.03
CA SER A 422 -4.25 -16.19 -39.33
C SER A 422 -3.19 -15.32 -38.63
N PRO A 423 -1.89 -15.69 -38.71
CA PRO A 423 -0.79 -14.84 -38.24
C PRO A 423 -0.73 -13.44 -38.89
N ASP A 424 -1.37 -13.25 -40.05
CA ASP A 424 -1.48 -11.95 -40.73
C ASP A 424 -2.26 -10.90 -39.92
N VAL A 425 -2.83 -11.26 -38.77
CA VAL A 425 -3.44 -10.31 -37.83
C VAL A 425 -2.45 -9.28 -37.27
N LEU A 426 -1.15 -9.63 -37.27
CA LEU A 426 -0.06 -8.72 -36.91
C LEU A 426 0.18 -7.74 -38.05
N LYS A 427 0.08 -6.43 -37.78
CA LYS A 427 0.13 -5.38 -38.80
C LYS A 427 1.14 -4.27 -38.50
N ASN A 428 1.52 -4.11 -37.24
CA ASN A 428 2.43 -3.05 -36.81
C ASN A 428 3.79 -3.59 -36.35
N GLU A 429 4.83 -2.76 -36.42
CA GLU A 429 6.20 -3.12 -36.07
C GLU A 429 6.30 -3.65 -34.64
N LEU A 430 6.89 -4.83 -34.47
CA LEU A 430 7.04 -5.53 -33.19
C LEU A 430 5.74 -5.97 -32.49
N GLU A 431 4.61 -5.99 -33.19
CA GLU A 431 3.47 -6.78 -32.72
C GLU A 431 3.84 -8.26 -32.74
N PHE A 432 3.53 -8.98 -31.67
CA PHE A 432 3.75 -10.42 -31.57
C PHE A 432 2.50 -11.15 -31.10
N PHE A 433 2.39 -12.40 -31.52
CA PHE A 433 1.30 -13.30 -31.18
C PHE A 433 1.86 -14.69 -30.88
N HIS A 434 1.59 -15.21 -29.68
CA HIS A 434 1.92 -16.58 -29.33
C HIS A 434 0.71 -17.47 -29.56
N ASN A 435 0.78 -18.32 -30.58
CA ASN A 435 -0.28 -19.25 -30.90
C ASN A 435 -0.18 -20.50 -30.00
N TRP A 436 -1.12 -20.64 -29.07
CA TRP A 436 -1.12 -21.73 -28.11
C TRP A 436 -1.51 -23.07 -28.72
N GLU A 437 -2.28 -23.09 -29.82
CA GLU A 437 -2.69 -24.32 -30.49
C GLU A 437 -1.47 -25.07 -31.05
N ASN A 438 -0.49 -24.34 -31.58
CA ASN A 438 0.70 -24.91 -32.20
C ASN A 438 2.04 -24.58 -31.52
N ASP A 439 2.03 -23.80 -30.43
CA ASP A 439 3.18 -23.30 -29.66
C ASP A 439 4.17 -22.45 -30.47
N THR A 440 3.68 -21.74 -31.48
CA THR A 440 4.50 -20.92 -32.37
C THR A 440 4.38 -19.45 -31.99
N LEU A 441 5.53 -18.81 -31.77
CA LEU A 441 5.62 -17.37 -31.57
C LEU A 441 5.77 -16.69 -32.92
N TYR A 442 4.81 -15.83 -33.27
CA TYR A 442 4.85 -14.98 -34.45
C TYR A 442 5.22 -13.55 -34.07
N LEU A 443 5.98 -12.88 -34.93
CA LEU A 443 6.42 -11.50 -34.76
C LEU A 443 6.33 -10.77 -36.10
N TYR A 444 5.74 -9.58 -36.10
CA TYR A 444 5.80 -8.68 -37.24
C TYR A 444 7.08 -7.84 -37.17
N CYS A 445 7.91 -7.92 -38.21
CA CYS A 445 9.11 -7.11 -38.36
C CYS A 445 9.35 -6.82 -39.85
N SER A 446 9.10 -5.57 -40.24
CA SER A 446 9.19 -5.10 -41.63
C SER A 446 10.61 -4.83 -42.09
N GLN A 447 11.54 -4.61 -41.15
CA GLN A 447 12.94 -4.31 -41.43
C GLN A 447 13.76 -5.53 -41.84
N GLY A 448 13.20 -6.74 -41.79
CA GLY A 448 13.88 -7.98 -42.16
C GLY A 448 13.82 -9.01 -41.05
N ASN A 449 14.76 -9.96 -41.06
CA ASN A 449 14.81 -10.99 -40.03
C ASN A 449 15.07 -10.34 -38.67
N PRO A 450 14.23 -10.55 -37.63
CA PRO A 450 14.42 -9.94 -36.31
C PRO A 450 15.82 -10.18 -35.72
N ALA A 451 16.43 -11.34 -36.01
CA ALA A 451 17.76 -11.66 -35.51
C ALA A 451 18.91 -10.97 -36.27
N GLU A 452 18.61 -10.25 -37.35
CA GLU A 452 19.54 -9.37 -38.08
C GLU A 452 19.32 -7.90 -37.73
N VAL A 453 18.07 -7.52 -37.43
CA VAL A 453 17.68 -6.15 -37.07
C VAL A 453 18.15 -5.79 -35.66
N PHE A 454 18.06 -6.74 -34.72
CA PHE A 454 18.35 -6.52 -33.31
C PHE A 454 19.62 -7.25 -32.87
N LYS A 455 20.39 -6.58 -32.01
CA LYS A 455 21.51 -7.20 -31.29
C LYS A 455 21.01 -8.34 -30.41
N SER A 456 19.89 -8.14 -29.71
CA SER A 456 19.24 -9.14 -28.87
C SER A 456 17.73 -9.07 -28.96
N VAL A 457 17.10 -10.25 -28.91
CA VAL A 457 15.65 -10.44 -28.79
C VAL A 457 15.43 -11.38 -27.60
N ILE A 458 14.88 -10.83 -26.52
CA ILE A 458 14.72 -11.50 -25.23
C ILE A 458 13.25 -11.87 -25.08
N VAL A 459 12.93 -13.16 -25.11
CA VAL A 459 11.55 -13.66 -25.04
C VAL A 459 11.25 -14.13 -23.61
N ALA A 460 10.39 -13.40 -22.89
CA ALA A 460 10.06 -13.71 -21.50
C ALA A 460 8.84 -14.66 -21.42
N ARG A 461 9.07 -15.86 -20.89
CA ARG A 461 8.04 -16.90 -20.72
C ARG A 461 7.29 -16.75 -19.41
N SER A 462 6.11 -17.37 -19.32
CA SER A 462 5.29 -17.48 -18.10
C SER A 462 5.98 -18.29 -16.98
N VAL A 463 7.02 -17.67 -16.41
CA VAL A 463 7.92 -18.18 -15.36
C VAL A 463 7.96 -17.12 -14.26
N LYS A 464 8.04 -17.54 -13.00
CA LYS A 464 8.33 -16.65 -11.86
C LYS A 464 9.80 -16.71 -11.51
N ALA A 465 10.42 -15.66 -10.97
CA ALA A 465 11.80 -15.80 -10.51
C ALA A 465 11.86 -16.46 -9.13
N ILE A 466 11.16 -15.88 -8.15
CA ILE A 466 11.11 -16.41 -6.78
C ILE A 466 9.67 -16.74 -6.43
N TYR A 467 9.43 -17.95 -5.90
CA TYR A 467 8.09 -18.41 -5.52
C TYR A 467 8.11 -19.25 -4.24
N SER A 468 7.37 -18.81 -3.20
CA SER A 468 7.20 -19.55 -1.93
C SER A 468 5.90 -19.17 -1.22
N PHE A 469 5.17 -20.14 -0.66
CA PHE A 469 3.94 -19.91 0.12
C PHE A 469 4.06 -20.51 1.52
N GLU A 470 3.35 -19.93 2.49
CA GLU A 470 3.36 -20.35 3.90
C GLU A 470 4.78 -20.35 4.50
N VAL A 471 5.53 -19.30 4.20
CA VAL A 471 6.95 -19.17 4.57
C VAL A 471 7.21 -18.03 5.54
N LYS A 472 8.28 -18.16 6.32
CA LYS A 472 8.71 -17.14 7.27
C LYS A 472 10.22 -16.98 7.38
N ASP A 473 10.66 -15.85 7.92
CA ASP A 473 12.06 -15.59 8.28
C ASP A 473 13.01 -15.68 7.06
N ILE A 474 12.61 -15.08 5.94
CA ILE A 474 13.39 -15.09 4.69
C ILE A 474 14.03 -13.73 4.44
N LEU A 475 15.27 -13.75 3.94
CA LEU A 475 15.97 -12.57 3.46
C LEU A 475 16.41 -12.77 2.01
N VAL A 476 16.03 -11.83 1.14
CA VAL A 476 16.53 -11.73 -0.24
C VAL A 476 17.32 -10.43 -0.36
N ASP A 477 18.60 -10.52 -0.74
CA ASP A 477 19.51 -9.38 -0.78
C ASP A 477 20.37 -9.33 -2.05
N ASN A 478 20.50 -8.16 -2.67
CA ASN A 478 21.37 -7.90 -3.83
C ASN A 478 21.13 -8.82 -5.04
N ILE A 479 19.88 -9.24 -5.25
CA ILE A 479 19.48 -10.04 -6.42
C ILE A 479 18.86 -9.16 -7.50
N ALA A 480 19.14 -9.47 -8.77
CA ALA A 480 18.40 -8.95 -9.90
C ALA A 480 17.39 -9.99 -10.41
N VAL A 481 16.15 -9.57 -10.68
CA VAL A 481 15.11 -10.37 -11.32
C VAL A 481 14.75 -9.71 -12.64
N LYS A 482 14.93 -10.43 -13.76
CA LYS A 482 14.69 -9.86 -15.10
C LYS A 482 13.98 -10.79 -16.05
N TYR A 483 13.18 -10.23 -16.96
CA TYR A 483 12.65 -10.91 -18.14
C TYR A 483 11.87 -12.19 -17.79
N VAL A 484 10.88 -12.03 -16.92
CA VAL A 484 9.96 -13.09 -16.55
C VAL A 484 8.55 -12.69 -16.95
N GLY A 485 7.81 -13.59 -17.59
CA GLY A 485 6.47 -13.31 -18.10
C GLY A 485 5.37 -13.42 -17.05
N ALA A 486 5.64 -13.98 -15.87
CA ALA A 486 4.71 -14.02 -14.73
C ALA A 486 5.13 -13.00 -13.66
N HIS A 487 4.85 -13.25 -12.38
CA HIS A 487 5.38 -12.43 -11.28
C HIS A 487 6.90 -12.50 -11.18
N GLY A 488 7.54 -11.41 -10.80
CA GLY A 488 8.96 -11.38 -10.47
C GLY A 488 9.23 -12.23 -9.24
N ILE A 489 8.75 -11.73 -8.10
CA ILE A 489 8.84 -12.38 -6.80
C ILE A 489 7.42 -12.54 -6.27
N GLN A 490 7.00 -13.77 -5.96
CA GLN A 490 5.71 -14.04 -5.36
C GLN A 490 5.90 -14.83 -4.07
N PHE A 491 5.51 -14.19 -2.96
CA PHE A 491 5.28 -14.88 -1.71
C PHE A 491 3.79 -14.97 -1.40
N GLY A 492 3.39 -15.88 -0.52
CA GLY A 492 2.03 -15.89 0.01
C GLY A 492 1.97 -16.40 1.44
N ASP A 493 1.03 -15.83 2.21
CA ASP A 493 0.84 -16.06 3.64
C ASP A 493 2.16 -16.08 4.42
N THR A 494 2.70 -14.87 4.65
CA THR A 494 4.09 -14.70 5.06
C THR A 494 4.29 -14.14 6.47
N LYS A 495 5.48 -14.38 7.04
CA LYS A 495 5.91 -13.72 8.27
C LYS A 495 7.41 -13.39 8.25
N ASN A 496 7.79 -12.16 8.56
CA ASN A 496 9.19 -11.73 8.63
C ASN A 496 9.97 -12.03 7.32
N ILE A 497 9.53 -11.46 6.20
CA ILE A 497 10.22 -11.53 4.91
C ILE A 497 10.83 -10.18 4.62
N THR A 498 12.11 -10.17 4.27
CA THR A 498 12.82 -8.95 3.85
C THR A 498 13.35 -9.12 2.43
N LEU A 499 12.97 -8.21 1.54
CA LEU A 499 13.60 -7.97 0.25
C LEU A 499 14.37 -6.66 0.34
N LYS A 500 15.68 -6.69 0.09
CA LYS A 500 16.48 -5.47 0.13
C LYS A 500 17.55 -5.40 -0.95
N ASN A 501 17.93 -4.18 -1.32
CA ASN A 501 19.00 -3.92 -2.29
C ASN A 501 18.76 -4.64 -3.63
N CYS A 502 17.52 -4.91 -4.03
CA CYS A 502 17.23 -5.72 -5.22
C CYS A 502 16.89 -4.84 -6.43
N SER A 503 16.95 -5.43 -7.63
CA SER A 503 16.54 -4.80 -8.87
C SER A 503 15.56 -5.73 -9.60
N ILE A 504 14.34 -5.28 -9.87
CA ILE A 504 13.27 -6.06 -10.48
C ILE A 504 12.82 -5.35 -11.76
N GLU A 505 13.13 -5.92 -12.92
CA GLU A 505 12.97 -5.22 -14.20
C GLU A 505 12.32 -6.15 -15.26
N TRP A 506 11.45 -5.62 -16.13
CA TRP A 506 10.85 -6.39 -17.23
C TRP A 506 10.07 -7.62 -16.76
N ILE A 507 8.93 -7.38 -16.11
CA ILE A 507 8.14 -8.40 -15.41
C ILE A 507 6.70 -8.44 -15.93
N GLY A 508 6.22 -9.64 -16.21
CA GLY A 508 4.81 -9.91 -16.45
C GLY A 508 4.39 -9.92 -17.91
N GLY A 509 3.07 -9.81 -18.10
CA GLY A 509 2.40 -9.76 -19.39
C GLY A 509 1.92 -11.12 -19.92
N SER A 510 2.18 -12.22 -19.21
CA SER A 510 1.58 -13.53 -19.58
C SER A 510 0.11 -13.55 -19.17
N THR A 511 -0.66 -14.45 -19.78
CA THR A 511 -2.06 -14.66 -19.42
C THR A 511 -2.19 -15.43 -18.11
N GLN A 512 -3.08 -14.99 -17.24
CA GLN A 512 -3.34 -15.62 -15.95
C GLN A 512 -4.01 -16.98 -16.17
N GLY A 513 -3.40 -18.04 -15.64
CA GLY A 513 -3.92 -19.40 -15.78
C GLY A 513 -3.86 -20.02 -17.18
N GLY A 514 -3.33 -19.30 -18.19
CA GLY A 514 -3.08 -19.84 -19.54
C GLY A 514 -4.33 -20.24 -20.32
N ARG A 515 -5.46 -19.56 -20.09
CA ARG A 515 -6.78 -19.90 -20.68
C ARG A 515 -7.59 -18.71 -21.17
N ASP A 516 -7.36 -17.51 -20.66
CA ASP A 516 -8.16 -16.32 -20.94
C ASP A 516 -7.31 -15.15 -21.47
N THR A 517 -7.93 -13.96 -21.53
CA THR A 517 -7.29 -12.72 -21.97
C THR A 517 -6.72 -11.87 -20.84
N VAL A 518 -6.91 -12.24 -19.58
CA VAL A 518 -6.41 -11.48 -18.42
C VAL A 518 -4.91 -11.69 -18.34
N ARG A 519 -4.16 -10.60 -18.43
CA ARG A 519 -2.70 -10.63 -18.30
C ARG A 519 -2.30 -10.15 -16.91
N TYR A 520 -1.21 -10.68 -16.38
CA TYR A 520 -0.74 -10.41 -15.02
C TYR A 520 0.79 -10.33 -14.97
N GLY A 521 1.31 -9.92 -13.81
CA GLY A 521 2.72 -10.09 -13.47
C GLY A 521 3.26 -8.92 -12.67
N ASN A 522 3.07 -9.00 -11.37
CA ASN A 522 3.60 -8.04 -10.42
C ASN A 522 5.12 -8.18 -10.26
N GLY A 523 5.81 -7.08 -9.98
CA GLY A 523 7.24 -7.08 -9.68
C GLY A 523 7.54 -7.88 -8.41
N VAL A 524 6.88 -7.48 -7.32
CA VAL A 524 6.90 -8.19 -6.03
C VAL A 524 5.47 -8.30 -5.51
N GLU A 525 5.07 -9.49 -5.12
CA GLU A 525 3.75 -9.76 -4.55
C GLU A 525 3.85 -10.55 -3.25
N ASN A 526 3.07 -10.11 -2.25
CA ASN A 526 2.56 -10.99 -1.21
C ASN A 526 1.08 -11.28 -1.45
N TRP A 527 0.72 -12.53 -1.69
CA TRP A 527 -0.67 -12.99 -1.82
C TRP A 527 -1.17 -13.55 -0.49
N GLY A 528 -2.16 -12.89 0.13
CA GLY A 528 -2.73 -13.29 1.42
C GLY A 528 -2.23 -12.45 2.59
N SER A 529 -2.20 -13.06 3.77
CA SER A 529 -1.83 -12.37 5.01
C SER A 529 -0.32 -12.14 5.09
N CYS A 530 0.10 -11.11 5.82
CA CYS A 530 1.50 -10.91 6.15
C CYS A 530 1.68 -10.33 7.56
N ASP A 531 2.78 -10.69 8.21
CA ASP A 531 3.22 -10.11 9.49
C ASP A 531 4.74 -9.86 9.43
N GLY A 532 5.15 -8.64 9.10
CA GLY A 532 6.54 -8.30 8.83
C GLY A 532 6.94 -8.59 7.39
N PHE A 533 6.47 -7.79 6.44
CA PHE A 533 6.87 -7.88 5.03
C PHE A 533 7.61 -6.57 4.67
N TYR A 534 8.88 -6.65 4.27
CA TYR A 534 9.73 -5.47 4.15
C TYR A 534 10.38 -5.41 2.78
N ILE A 535 10.12 -4.33 2.04
CA ILE A 535 10.75 -4.04 0.76
C ILE A 535 11.56 -2.76 0.93
N LEU A 536 12.88 -2.89 0.89
CA LEU A 536 13.81 -1.84 1.32
C LEU A 536 14.86 -1.57 0.22
N ASN A 537 15.19 -0.32 -0.07
CA ASN A 537 16.30 0.02 -0.99
C ASN A 537 16.24 -0.76 -2.32
N THR A 538 15.05 -0.88 -2.92
CA THR A 538 14.80 -1.76 -4.07
C THR A 538 14.36 -0.94 -5.28
N PHE A 539 14.89 -1.29 -6.45
CA PHE A 539 14.53 -0.66 -7.73
C PHE A 539 13.60 -1.57 -8.51
N VAL A 540 12.50 -1.03 -9.02
CA VAL A 540 11.50 -1.75 -9.81
C VAL A 540 11.19 -0.95 -11.08
N ASP A 541 11.24 -1.60 -12.24
CA ASP A 541 11.01 -0.94 -13.53
C ASP A 541 10.40 -1.86 -14.58
N GLN A 542 9.64 -1.30 -15.54
CA GLN A 542 9.06 -2.04 -16.65
C GLN A 542 8.26 -3.27 -16.18
N VAL A 543 7.21 -3.03 -15.40
CA VAL A 543 6.33 -4.09 -14.89
C VAL A 543 4.95 -3.97 -15.52
N TYR A 544 4.43 -5.07 -16.06
CA TYR A 544 3.13 -5.07 -16.75
C TYR A 544 1.98 -4.63 -15.84
N ASP A 545 2.01 -5.07 -14.59
CA ASP A 545 0.91 -4.92 -13.62
C ASP A 545 1.34 -4.05 -12.41
N GLY A 546 1.20 -4.52 -11.18
CA GLY A 546 1.67 -3.83 -9.98
C GLY A 546 3.18 -3.95 -9.77
N GLY A 547 3.88 -2.85 -9.51
CA GLY A 547 5.31 -2.86 -9.17
C GLY A 547 5.57 -3.60 -7.87
N LEU A 548 5.08 -3.05 -6.76
CA LEU A 548 5.16 -3.62 -5.42
C LEU A 548 3.75 -3.82 -4.86
N SER A 549 3.47 -5.02 -4.37
CA SER A 549 2.09 -5.37 -4.06
C SER A 549 1.91 -6.29 -2.86
N THR A 550 0.83 -6.04 -2.12
CA THR A 550 0.22 -7.01 -1.21
C THR A 550 -1.24 -7.16 -1.60
N GLN A 551 -1.66 -8.36 -1.97
CA GLN A 551 -3.00 -8.60 -2.51
C GLN A 551 -3.70 -9.74 -1.81
N PHE A 552 -5.02 -9.70 -1.86
CA PHE A 552 -5.84 -10.81 -1.44
C PHE A 552 -7.18 -10.78 -2.15
N SER A 553 -7.66 -11.93 -2.60
CA SER A 553 -9.04 -12.05 -3.06
C SER A 553 -9.65 -13.34 -2.60
N SER A 554 -10.77 -13.23 -1.89
CA SER A 554 -11.69 -14.33 -1.63
C SER A 554 -13.11 -13.81 -1.43
N GLY A 555 -14.10 -14.71 -1.56
CA GLY A 555 -15.53 -14.34 -1.52
C GLY A 555 -16.03 -13.94 -0.12
N SER A 556 -17.34 -13.95 0.09
CA SER A 556 -17.96 -13.70 1.40
C SER A 556 -17.40 -14.63 2.49
N GLY A 557 -17.13 -14.11 3.69
CA GLY A 557 -16.64 -14.84 4.86
C GLY A 557 -15.12 -14.79 5.07
N SER A 558 -14.37 -14.14 4.18
CA SER A 558 -12.91 -14.15 4.21
C SER A 558 -12.31 -12.91 4.86
N CYS A 559 -11.25 -13.10 5.63
CA CYS A 559 -10.44 -12.01 6.18
C CYS A 559 -8.96 -12.17 5.82
N SER A 560 -8.25 -11.05 5.63
CA SER A 560 -6.78 -11.03 5.53
C SER A 560 -6.20 -9.98 6.48
N ILE A 561 -5.07 -10.31 7.10
CA ILE A 561 -4.35 -9.40 7.99
C ILE A 561 -3.02 -9.08 7.35
N MET A 562 -2.78 -7.79 7.12
CA MET A 562 -1.52 -7.25 6.63
C MET A 562 -0.92 -6.37 7.72
N ASN A 563 -0.07 -6.95 8.55
CA ASN A 563 0.56 -6.30 9.69
C ASN A 563 2.06 -6.05 9.46
N ASP A 564 2.55 -4.89 9.91
CA ASP A 564 3.98 -4.52 9.87
C ASP A 564 4.58 -4.65 8.47
N PHE A 565 3.96 -3.96 7.51
CA PHE A 565 4.38 -3.92 6.12
C PHE A 565 5.16 -2.64 5.82
N LYS A 566 6.34 -2.73 5.18
CA LYS A 566 7.19 -1.57 4.89
C LYS A 566 7.64 -1.51 3.43
N ILE A 567 7.50 -0.34 2.82
CA ILE A 567 8.07 0.01 1.50
C ILE A 567 8.91 1.27 1.67
N ASN A 568 10.22 1.12 1.78
CA ASN A 568 11.09 2.25 2.13
C ASN A 568 12.29 2.39 1.20
N ASP A 569 12.62 3.64 0.91
CA ASP A 569 13.81 4.04 0.16
C ASP A 569 13.90 3.36 -1.21
N CYS A 570 12.76 3.00 -1.81
CA CYS A 570 12.65 2.32 -3.09
C CYS A 570 12.45 3.31 -4.24
N VAL A 571 12.73 2.84 -5.45
CA VAL A 571 12.41 3.55 -6.70
C VAL A 571 11.57 2.62 -7.56
N VAL A 572 10.38 3.06 -7.95
CA VAL A 572 9.43 2.27 -8.75
C VAL A 572 8.98 3.09 -9.96
N THR A 573 9.31 2.61 -11.16
CA THR A 573 9.07 3.33 -12.42
C THR A 573 8.39 2.45 -13.48
N ASN A 574 7.68 3.05 -14.44
CA ASN A 574 7.15 2.38 -15.64
C ASN A 574 6.39 1.07 -15.36
N THR A 575 5.50 1.10 -14.36
CA THR A 575 4.61 -0.01 -14.01
C THR A 575 3.16 0.40 -14.28
N ASN A 576 2.18 -0.50 -14.41
CA ASN A 576 0.79 -0.02 -14.43
C ASN A 576 0.42 0.69 -13.12
N SER A 577 0.65 0.04 -11.97
CA SER A 577 0.51 0.66 -10.65
C SER A 577 1.82 0.53 -9.89
N ASN A 578 2.46 1.62 -9.46
CA ASN A 578 3.75 1.48 -8.77
C ASN A 578 3.59 0.69 -7.46
N ILE A 579 2.61 1.08 -6.65
CA ILE A 579 2.19 0.35 -5.46
C ILE A 579 0.75 -0.12 -5.63
N GLU A 580 0.49 -1.38 -5.31
CA GLU A 580 -0.84 -1.97 -5.36
C GLU A 580 -1.17 -2.77 -4.09
N LEU A 581 -2.02 -2.24 -3.23
CA LEU A 581 -2.65 -2.93 -2.11
C LEU A 581 -4.08 -3.33 -2.51
N TRP A 582 -4.19 -4.31 -3.41
CA TRP A 582 -5.48 -4.74 -3.96
C TRP A 582 -6.09 -5.86 -3.14
N ASN A 583 -7.17 -5.57 -2.40
CA ASN A 583 -7.81 -6.55 -1.53
C ASN A 583 -9.32 -6.65 -1.75
N TYR A 584 -9.79 -7.79 -2.25
CA TYR A 584 -11.21 -8.13 -2.41
C TYR A 584 -11.60 -9.20 -1.38
N ALA A 585 -12.05 -8.77 -0.19
CA ALA A 585 -12.49 -9.67 0.89
C ALA A 585 -13.47 -8.95 1.82
N GLU A 586 -14.17 -9.71 2.68
CA GLU A 586 -15.15 -9.15 3.62
C GLU A 586 -14.51 -8.21 4.64
N ALA A 587 -13.34 -8.55 5.17
CA ALA A 587 -12.55 -7.68 6.03
C ALA A 587 -11.05 -7.80 5.77
N VAL A 588 -10.37 -6.66 5.65
CA VAL A 588 -8.92 -6.61 5.47
C VAL A 588 -8.36 -5.57 6.44
N LEU A 589 -7.55 -6.03 7.39
CA LEU A 589 -6.89 -5.13 8.33
C LEU A 589 -5.46 -4.88 7.89
N CYS A 590 -5.17 -3.64 7.49
CA CYS A 590 -3.82 -3.17 7.21
C CYS A 590 -3.31 -2.35 8.43
N SER A 591 -2.44 -2.94 9.25
CA SER A 591 -1.93 -2.28 10.47
C SER A 591 -0.42 -2.10 10.43
N ASN A 592 0.06 -0.98 10.97
CA ASN A 592 1.49 -0.66 11.05
C ASN A 592 2.17 -0.63 9.68
N PHE A 593 1.48 -0.11 8.66
CA PHE A 593 2.04 0.06 7.32
C PHE A 593 2.93 1.32 7.26
N GLU A 594 4.13 1.19 6.70
CA GLU A 594 5.04 2.31 6.48
C GLU A 594 5.44 2.40 5.00
N MET A 595 5.28 3.59 4.43
CA MET A 595 5.81 3.90 3.11
C MET A 595 6.55 5.23 3.12
N LYS A 596 7.89 5.18 3.09
CA LYS A 596 8.73 6.36 3.26
C LYS A 596 9.86 6.49 2.25
N ARG A 597 10.14 7.74 1.86
CA ARG A 597 11.32 8.13 1.07
C ARG A 597 11.47 7.38 -0.25
N ASN A 598 10.33 7.07 -0.88
CA ASN A 598 10.31 6.39 -2.17
C ASN A 598 10.17 7.39 -3.33
N TYR A 599 10.71 7.01 -4.50
CA TYR A 599 10.38 7.64 -5.77
C TYR A 599 9.40 6.74 -6.53
N LEU A 600 8.23 7.25 -6.86
CA LEU A 600 7.20 6.58 -7.65
C LEU A 600 7.00 7.41 -8.92
N ALA A 601 7.32 6.85 -10.07
CA ALA A 601 7.19 7.59 -11.33
C ALA A 601 6.56 6.77 -12.45
N TYR A 602 5.95 7.49 -13.40
CA TYR A 602 5.54 6.96 -14.69
C TYR A 602 4.55 5.78 -14.59
N GLY A 603 3.55 5.92 -13.72
CA GLY A 603 2.46 4.94 -13.56
C GLY A 603 1.58 4.85 -14.81
N GLY A 604 1.56 3.68 -15.45
CA GLY A 604 0.86 3.38 -16.70
C GLY A 604 1.56 3.81 -17.99
N TYR A 605 2.83 4.21 -17.89
CA TYR A 605 3.69 4.48 -19.05
C TYR A 605 4.41 3.21 -19.49
N HIS A 606 4.98 3.24 -20.69
CA HIS A 606 5.80 2.15 -21.26
C HIS A 606 5.17 0.76 -21.03
N PHE A 607 5.87 -0.29 -20.61
CA PHE A 607 5.33 -1.66 -20.67
C PHE A 607 3.93 -1.86 -20.03
N GLY A 608 3.62 -1.13 -18.93
CA GLY A 608 2.31 -1.13 -18.29
C GLY A 608 1.17 -0.57 -19.15
N HIS A 609 1.45 0.27 -20.16
CA HIS A 609 0.43 0.77 -21.08
C HIS A 609 -0.20 -0.35 -21.91
N GLN A 610 0.41 -1.53 -22.04
CA GLN A 610 -0.19 -2.64 -22.80
C GLN A 610 -1.40 -3.29 -22.11
N ARG A 611 -1.87 -2.75 -20.99
CA ARG A 611 -3.15 -3.15 -20.41
C ARG A 611 -4.31 -2.65 -21.28
N PRO A 612 -5.36 -3.46 -21.50
CA PRO A 612 -6.57 -3.01 -22.19
C PRO A 612 -7.25 -1.87 -21.41
N LYS A 613 -7.27 -1.97 -20.08
CA LYS A 613 -7.73 -0.89 -19.20
C LYS A 613 -6.59 0.08 -18.93
N LYS A 614 -6.73 1.34 -19.37
CA LYS A 614 -5.74 2.40 -19.15
C LYS A 614 -6.03 3.14 -17.84
N ASN A 615 -5.70 2.50 -16.72
CA ASN A 615 -5.94 3.04 -15.38
C ASN A 615 -4.66 3.10 -14.55
N GLY A 616 -3.53 3.46 -15.19
CA GLY A 616 -2.24 3.48 -14.53
C GLY A 616 -2.14 4.50 -13.42
N SER A 617 -1.65 4.08 -12.25
CA SER A 617 -1.59 4.89 -11.04
C SER A 617 -0.24 4.80 -10.35
N LEU A 618 0.11 5.73 -9.47
CA LEU A 618 1.30 5.55 -8.63
C LEU A 618 0.97 4.70 -7.41
N VAL A 619 -0.19 4.94 -6.80
CA VAL A 619 -0.60 4.22 -5.60
C VAL A 619 -2.06 3.75 -5.74
N TYR A 620 -2.28 2.44 -5.63
CA TYR A 620 -3.59 1.82 -5.62
C TYR A 620 -3.82 1.13 -4.29
N PHE A 621 -4.63 1.72 -3.41
CA PHE A 621 -5.10 1.12 -2.17
C PHE A 621 -6.56 0.71 -2.39
N GLY A 622 -6.88 -0.58 -2.22
CA GLY A 622 -8.15 -1.20 -2.62
C GLY A 622 -9.42 -0.40 -2.31
N ARG A 623 -10.48 -0.65 -3.09
CA ARG A 623 -11.74 0.13 -3.07
C ARG A 623 -12.81 -0.48 -2.15
N PHE A 624 -12.48 -1.54 -1.42
CA PHE A 624 -13.47 -2.35 -0.73
C PHE A 624 -13.78 -1.81 0.65
N PRO A 625 -15.06 -1.63 1.03
CA PRO A 625 -15.46 -1.06 2.32
C PRO A 625 -14.90 -1.80 3.54
N GLY A 626 -14.59 -3.09 3.41
CA GLY A 626 -14.01 -3.92 4.47
C GLY A 626 -12.52 -3.67 4.74
N GLN A 627 -11.85 -2.80 3.99
CA GLN A 627 -10.43 -2.53 4.16
C GLN A 627 -10.18 -1.36 5.11
N THR A 628 -9.53 -1.63 6.24
CA THR A 628 -9.22 -0.65 7.28
C THR A 628 -7.72 -0.46 7.47
N TYR A 629 -7.31 0.77 7.76
CA TYR A 629 -5.92 1.13 8.00
C TYR A 629 -5.71 1.62 9.43
N GLU A 630 -4.70 1.11 10.12
CA GLU A 630 -4.38 1.50 11.50
C GLU A 630 -2.89 1.70 11.69
N ASN A 631 -2.50 2.77 12.42
CA ASN A 631 -1.09 3.09 12.70
C ASN A 631 -0.22 3.13 11.43
N SER A 632 -0.80 3.59 10.32
CA SER A 632 -0.16 3.57 9.01
C SER A 632 0.37 4.95 8.63
N ILE A 633 1.50 5.01 7.94
CA ILE A 633 2.17 6.26 7.57
C ILE A 633 2.70 6.25 6.14
N PHE A 634 2.47 7.35 5.44
CA PHE A 634 2.94 7.63 4.09
C PHE A 634 3.66 8.98 4.09
N GLU A 635 4.99 8.97 4.11
CA GLU A 635 5.79 10.16 4.41
C GLU A 635 7.06 10.32 3.56
N GLY A 636 7.29 11.54 3.06
CA GLY A 636 8.55 11.87 2.40
C GLY A 636 8.74 11.20 1.04
N ASN A 637 7.66 10.78 0.39
CA ASN A 637 7.72 10.15 -0.94
C ASN A 637 7.65 11.22 -2.04
N VAL A 638 8.26 10.92 -3.19
CA VAL A 638 8.19 11.74 -4.41
C VAL A 638 7.38 10.97 -5.45
N LEU A 639 6.29 11.58 -5.93
CA LEU A 639 5.29 10.99 -6.80
C LEU A 639 5.21 11.80 -8.09
N MET A 640 5.62 11.21 -9.21
CA MET A 640 5.82 11.92 -10.47
C MET A 640 5.05 11.24 -11.61
N HIS A 641 4.18 11.97 -12.29
CA HIS A 641 3.64 11.60 -13.60
C HIS A 641 2.88 10.26 -13.61
N ALA A 642 1.57 10.32 -13.36
CA ALA A 642 0.67 9.18 -13.57
C ALA A 642 -0.17 9.39 -14.84
N SER A 643 -0.29 8.36 -15.65
CA SER A 643 -1.08 8.40 -16.89
C SER A 643 -2.60 8.52 -16.65
N PHE A 644 -3.07 8.16 -15.45
CA PHE A 644 -4.47 8.27 -15.06
C PHE A 644 -4.66 9.03 -13.74
N GLU A 645 -4.19 8.50 -12.61
CA GLU A 645 -4.35 9.12 -11.28
C GLU A 645 -3.16 8.86 -10.36
N LEU A 646 -2.77 9.83 -9.53
CA LEU A 646 -1.70 9.61 -8.54
C LEU A 646 -2.13 8.56 -7.50
N TYR A 647 -3.38 8.66 -7.00
CA TYR A 647 -3.94 7.79 -5.98
C TYR A 647 -5.29 7.19 -6.35
N CYS A 648 -5.47 5.94 -5.97
CA CYS A 648 -6.76 5.27 -5.94
C CYS A 648 -7.00 4.67 -4.55
N GLY A 649 -8.18 4.91 -3.94
CA GLY A 649 -8.60 4.23 -2.69
C GLY A 649 -9.16 5.13 -1.59
N ARG A 650 -9.52 4.52 -0.45
CA ARG A 650 -9.95 5.21 0.79
C ARG A 650 -9.03 5.03 2.02
N PRO A 651 -7.71 5.11 1.88
CA PRO A 651 -6.80 4.76 2.96
C PRO A 651 -6.52 5.89 3.95
N PHE A 652 -6.89 7.13 3.63
CA PHE A 652 -6.34 8.31 4.28
C PHE A 652 -7.10 8.69 5.53
N ARG A 653 -6.35 9.10 6.55
CA ARG A 653 -6.91 9.56 7.81
C ARG A 653 -7.48 10.96 7.64
N VAL A 654 -8.79 11.11 7.81
CA VAL A 654 -9.45 12.42 7.93
C VAL A 654 -9.18 13.01 9.31
N ARG A 655 -9.14 14.34 9.42
CA ARG A 655 -8.98 15.08 10.67
C ARG A 655 -9.97 14.57 11.73
N GLY A 656 -9.45 14.17 12.89
CA GLY A 656 -10.25 13.67 14.01
C GLY A 656 -10.60 12.17 13.95
N ALA A 657 -10.36 11.48 12.84
CA ALA A 657 -10.56 10.03 12.76
C ALA A 657 -9.50 9.28 13.60
N SER A 658 -9.85 8.15 14.21
CA SER A 658 -8.88 7.27 14.90
C SER A 658 -8.14 6.33 13.95
N ASN A 659 -8.72 6.06 12.78
CA ASN A 659 -8.25 5.10 11.79
C ASN A 659 -7.91 5.81 10.47
N GLY A 660 -7.07 5.19 9.65
CA GLY A 660 -6.54 5.72 8.40
C GLY A 660 -5.02 5.88 8.41
N THR A 661 -4.47 6.07 7.22
CA THR A 661 -3.06 6.32 6.95
C THR A 661 -2.76 7.81 7.10
N ILE A 662 -1.73 8.15 7.88
CA ILE A 662 -1.22 9.51 8.01
C ILE A 662 -0.36 9.82 6.80
N VAL A 663 -0.73 10.85 6.03
CA VAL A 663 0.00 11.31 4.84
C VAL A 663 0.66 12.64 5.16
N LYS A 664 1.97 12.75 4.92
CA LYS A 664 2.67 14.01 5.16
C LYS A 664 3.98 14.18 4.41
N ASN A 665 4.36 15.43 4.17
CA ASN A 665 5.68 15.81 3.64
C ASN A 665 6.06 15.11 2.33
N ASN A 666 5.08 14.81 1.47
CA ASN A 666 5.33 14.21 0.16
C ASN A 666 5.52 15.30 -0.90
N VAL A 667 6.05 14.91 -2.05
CA VAL A 667 6.16 15.74 -3.25
C VAL A 667 5.32 15.11 -4.35
N TYR A 668 4.47 15.91 -4.97
CA TYR A 668 3.61 15.50 -6.07
C TYR A 668 3.97 16.32 -7.31
N ILE A 669 4.16 15.66 -8.45
CA ILE A 669 4.40 16.31 -9.75
C ILE A 669 3.41 15.71 -10.74
N GLN A 670 2.44 16.51 -11.19
CA GLN A 670 1.38 16.04 -12.08
C GLN A 670 0.77 17.18 -12.90
N SER A 671 0.36 16.90 -14.14
CA SER A 671 -0.35 17.89 -14.95
C SER A 671 -1.76 18.13 -14.42
N ARG A 672 -2.22 19.38 -14.58
CA ARG A 672 -3.59 19.78 -14.20
C ARG A 672 -4.68 19.11 -15.05
N ASP A 673 -4.32 18.51 -16.18
CA ASP A 673 -5.23 17.74 -17.02
C ASP A 673 -5.54 16.34 -16.44
N TYR A 674 -4.76 15.89 -15.44
CA TYR A 674 -4.88 14.58 -14.80
C TYR A 674 -5.48 14.65 -13.39
N ARG A 675 -5.60 13.47 -12.77
CA ARG A 675 -6.29 13.27 -11.49
C ARG A 675 -5.30 13.19 -10.34
N LEU A 676 -5.71 13.77 -9.22
CA LEU A 676 -5.08 13.53 -7.92
C LEU A 676 -5.48 12.15 -7.39
N GLY A 677 -6.79 11.85 -7.39
CA GLY A 677 -7.34 10.57 -6.93
C GLY A 677 -8.74 10.68 -6.35
N GLY A 678 -9.24 9.58 -5.77
CA GLY A 678 -10.53 9.53 -5.08
C GLY A 678 -10.52 10.31 -3.75
N ILE A 679 -11.61 11.01 -3.45
CA ILE A 679 -11.84 11.76 -2.21
C ILE A 679 -13.01 11.11 -1.45
N PRO A 680 -12.97 10.98 -0.11
CA PRO A 680 -14.13 10.58 0.68
C PRO A 680 -15.36 11.45 0.37
N GLU A 681 -16.52 10.82 0.13
CA GLU A 681 -17.79 11.49 -0.23
C GLU A 681 -18.27 12.49 0.82
N ASP A 682 -17.97 12.21 2.08
CA ASP A 682 -18.25 12.99 3.28
C ASP A 682 -17.55 14.36 3.30
N LEU A 683 -16.64 14.63 2.34
CA LEU A 683 -16.05 15.95 2.10
C LEU A 683 -16.77 16.77 1.01
N PHE A 684 -17.83 16.23 0.40
CA PHE A 684 -18.72 16.92 -0.53
C PHE A 684 -20.15 16.90 -0.01
N ASP A 685 -20.72 18.08 0.22
CA ASP A 685 -22.16 18.22 0.50
C ASP A 685 -22.96 17.84 -0.75
N ASP A 686 -24.16 17.29 -0.53
CA ASP A 686 -25.25 17.03 -1.48
C ASP A 686 -25.36 15.67 -2.21
N SER A 687 -26.22 14.83 -1.62
CA SER A 687 -27.48 14.35 -2.21
C SER A 687 -27.53 13.62 -3.56
N VAL A 688 -26.43 13.08 -4.10
CA VAL A 688 -26.50 12.22 -5.30
C VAL A 688 -25.82 10.88 -5.03
N GLY A 689 -26.61 9.85 -4.74
CA GLY A 689 -26.14 8.46 -4.62
C GLY A 689 -25.50 7.98 -5.93
N ARG A 690 -24.19 8.16 -6.06
CA ARG A 690 -23.36 7.63 -7.15
C ARG A 690 -22.22 6.84 -6.54
N ASP A 691 -21.71 5.86 -7.27
CA ASP A 691 -20.56 5.07 -6.86
C ASP A 691 -19.33 5.98 -6.64
N VAL A 692 -18.73 5.82 -5.46
CA VAL A 692 -17.73 6.67 -4.78
C VAL A 692 -16.36 6.73 -5.49
N CYS A 693 -16.27 6.22 -6.71
CA CYS A 693 -15.01 6.11 -7.48
C CYS A 693 -15.09 6.75 -8.86
N ASP A 694 -16.24 7.33 -9.26
CA ASP A 694 -16.33 8.15 -10.47
C ASP A 694 -16.04 9.64 -10.21
N ASN A 695 -15.98 10.05 -8.93
CA ASN A 695 -15.55 11.38 -8.50
C ASN A 695 -14.02 11.45 -8.31
N CYS A 696 -13.24 11.06 -9.33
CA CYS A 696 -11.78 11.30 -9.30
C CYS A 696 -11.53 12.81 -9.39
N ALA A 697 -10.98 13.39 -8.34
CA ALA A 697 -10.75 14.82 -8.31
C ALA A 697 -9.56 15.21 -9.20
N THR A 698 -9.73 16.31 -9.91
CA THR A 698 -8.72 16.89 -10.78
C THR A 698 -7.57 17.46 -9.95
N TYR A 699 -6.35 17.38 -10.50
CA TYR A 699 -5.14 17.89 -9.86
C TYR A 699 -5.09 19.43 -9.97
N ASN A 700 -5.77 20.11 -9.05
CA ASN A 700 -5.82 21.57 -8.99
C ASN A 700 -5.82 22.07 -7.54
N GLU A 701 -5.59 23.38 -7.39
CA GLU A 701 -5.45 24.01 -6.08
C GLU A 701 -6.71 23.91 -5.20
N GLU A 702 -7.90 23.99 -5.80
CA GLU A 702 -9.16 23.91 -5.06
C GLU A 702 -9.33 22.53 -4.41
N THR A 703 -9.11 21.47 -5.19
CA THR A 703 -9.12 20.09 -4.72
C THR A 703 -8.11 19.88 -3.59
N ILE A 704 -6.87 20.32 -3.81
CA ILE A 704 -5.76 20.13 -2.85
C ILE A 704 -6.02 20.91 -1.56
N SER A 705 -6.58 22.12 -1.67
CA SER A 705 -7.01 22.92 -0.52
C SER A 705 -8.04 22.19 0.34
N ARG A 706 -9.03 21.54 -0.29
CA ARG A 706 -10.04 20.74 0.42
C ARG A 706 -9.42 19.52 1.09
N TRP A 707 -8.52 18.81 0.40
CA TRP A 707 -7.75 17.69 0.98
C TRP A 707 -6.98 18.11 2.24
N HIS A 708 -6.28 19.24 2.16
CA HIS A 708 -5.52 19.75 3.29
C HIS A 708 -6.42 20.16 4.48
N LYS A 709 -7.52 20.89 4.21
CA LYS A 709 -8.50 21.28 5.25
C LYS A 709 -9.10 20.05 5.96
N ALA A 710 -9.38 19.01 5.19
CA ALA A 710 -9.85 17.71 5.70
C ALA A 710 -8.78 16.94 6.52
N GLY A 711 -7.53 17.41 6.57
CA GLY A 711 -6.43 16.75 7.25
C GLY A 711 -5.93 15.48 6.56
N LEU A 712 -6.27 15.30 5.28
CA LEU A 712 -5.87 14.12 4.50
C LEU A 712 -4.38 14.12 4.17
N ASP A 713 -3.75 15.31 4.09
CA ASP A 713 -2.32 15.49 3.84
C ASP A 713 -1.79 16.71 4.62
N LEU A 714 -0.61 16.55 5.24
CA LEU A 714 0.05 17.55 6.08
C LEU A 714 1.45 17.87 5.53
N GLY A 715 1.74 19.13 5.16
CA GLY A 715 3.11 19.54 4.83
C GLY A 715 3.61 19.21 3.42
N SER A 716 2.77 18.62 2.54
CA SER A 716 3.24 18.22 1.20
C SER A 716 3.36 19.38 0.21
N THR A 717 4.21 19.17 -0.79
CA THR A 717 4.40 20.09 -1.91
C THR A 717 3.83 19.48 -3.18
N PHE A 718 3.06 20.27 -3.92
CA PHE A 718 2.35 19.89 -5.13
C PHE A 718 2.85 20.78 -6.26
N TYR A 719 3.65 20.23 -7.16
CA TYR A 719 4.06 20.88 -8.40
C TYR A 719 3.07 20.55 -9.52
N TYR A 720 2.71 21.55 -10.31
CA TYR A 720 1.79 21.43 -11.44
C TYR A 720 2.38 21.99 -12.73
N TYR A 721 1.93 21.47 -13.86
CA TYR A 721 2.19 22.04 -15.19
C TYR A 721 0.93 21.91 -16.04
N ASP A 722 0.88 22.67 -17.12
CA ASP A 722 -0.19 22.63 -18.10
C ASP A 722 0.16 21.76 -19.30
N GLY A 723 -0.87 21.17 -19.88
CA GLY A 723 -0.73 20.30 -21.04
C GLY A 723 -0.54 18.83 -20.67
N PRO A 724 -0.50 17.97 -21.70
CA PRO A 724 -0.67 16.54 -21.53
C PRO A 724 0.58 15.81 -21.02
N PHE A 725 1.77 16.39 -21.18
CA PHE A 725 3.06 15.83 -20.80
C PHE A 725 4.15 16.90 -20.90
N THR A 726 5.18 16.78 -20.08
CA THR A 726 6.49 17.46 -20.21
C THR A 726 7.34 16.79 -21.30
N GLU A 727 8.45 17.41 -21.70
CA GLU A 727 9.42 16.80 -22.63
C GLU A 727 10.01 15.50 -22.05
N GLU A 728 10.28 15.48 -20.75
CA GLU A 728 10.75 14.30 -20.02
C GLU A 728 9.74 13.16 -20.09
N GLU A 729 8.47 13.42 -19.78
CA GLU A 729 7.40 12.41 -19.87
C GLU A 729 7.20 11.85 -21.28
N ALA A 730 7.44 12.65 -22.31
CA ALA A 730 7.34 12.20 -23.69
C ALA A 730 8.36 11.09 -24.01
N THR A 731 9.52 11.07 -23.33
CA THR A 731 10.53 10.01 -23.49
C THR A 731 10.07 8.67 -22.89
N HIS A 732 9.12 8.68 -21.96
CA HIS A 732 8.59 7.50 -21.28
C HIS A 732 7.38 6.86 -22.02
N GLY A 733 6.98 7.39 -23.18
CA GLY A 733 5.97 6.79 -24.06
C GLY A 733 4.56 6.77 -23.46
N LEU A 734 3.91 7.93 -23.41
CA LEU A 734 2.52 8.11 -22.97
C LEU A 734 1.54 8.05 -24.14
N TYR A 735 0.54 7.15 -24.11
CA TYR A 735 -0.53 7.16 -25.12
C TYR A 735 -1.93 6.90 -24.55
N ARG A 736 -2.88 7.76 -24.94
CA ARG A 736 -4.23 7.89 -24.38
C ARG A 736 -5.23 6.84 -24.88
N MET A 737 -6.30 6.65 -24.11
CA MET A 737 -7.52 5.91 -24.50
C MET A 737 -8.15 6.51 -25.76
N ARG A 738 -8.61 5.64 -26.69
CA ARG A 738 -9.32 6.03 -27.93
C ARG A 738 -10.54 6.95 -27.71
N ASP A 739 -11.18 6.85 -26.54
CA ASP A 739 -12.44 7.54 -26.22
C ASP A 739 -12.31 8.71 -25.26
N ASP A 740 -11.10 9.09 -24.82
CA ASP A 740 -10.97 10.35 -24.08
C ASP A 740 -11.11 11.49 -25.09
N LYS A 741 -12.30 12.11 -25.14
CA LYS A 741 -12.61 13.30 -25.96
C LYS A 741 -11.67 14.48 -25.70
N ARG A 742 -10.74 14.36 -24.77
CA ARG A 742 -9.60 15.23 -24.53
C ARG A 742 -8.43 14.79 -25.41
N ASN A 743 -8.52 15.17 -26.68
CA ASN A 743 -7.44 15.33 -27.65
C ASN A 743 -6.37 14.22 -27.74
N ILE A 744 -6.49 13.47 -28.84
CA ILE A 744 -5.36 12.96 -29.63
C ILE A 744 -4.48 14.15 -30.01
N ILE A 745 -3.18 14.10 -29.74
CA ILE A 745 -2.21 14.96 -30.43
C ILE A 745 -1.04 14.11 -30.93
N LYS A 746 -0.68 14.43 -32.17
CA LYS A 746 0.22 13.80 -33.15
C LYS A 746 1.60 13.45 -32.65
#